data_AF-A0A919K228-F1
#
_entry.id   AF-A0A919K228-F1
#
_cell.length_a   1.000
_cell.length_b   1.000
_cell.length_c   1.000
_cell.angle_alpha   90.00
_cell.angle_beta   90.00
_cell.angle_gamma   90.00
#
_symmetry.space_group_name_H-M   'P 1'
#
loop_
_entity.id
_entity.type
_entity.pdbx_description
1 polymer ?
#
loop_
_entity_poly.entity_id
_entity_poly.type
_entity_poly.pdbx_seq_one_letter_code
_entity_poly.pdbx_strand_id
1 'polypeptide(L)'
;MRPSVIRSRRLRRGLAVAGTVVLGAGVAIAAANAASAAAGCNVVYKVQSQWTGGFTGDIQITNSGDPVSNWSLTYDFPDASQRVAQGWNGTYAQSGQRVTVTNASWNGSIATGGKVSTGFNGTFGSANPVPTAFSLNGTPCNGAAAAPTVAISSPAANTRFAAPASIPITANATAASGNTISKVEFYHDGLLINTDTAAPYAYTWAGVPAQTAAYRLQAIAYDNTGAKSNTADVPVFVDANTGPSIVASATSLTVAPGASSSFKLALSSAPSANVTVAVARSAGATTLSATPASLTFTPSNWNTQQTVTVAATSAAAAGTNATFTASSTGYAAASVTAAVVAPGAVDARFTQLYNDIKNPANGYFSPDGVPYHSIETLIDEAPDHGHETTSEAFSYWLWLEAEHGSATGQWAPFNAAWATMEKYIIPSQADQPTNSFYNPQKPATYAAEYPLPSQYPSELVPSVSVGTDPLAAELKAAYGTDNIYGMHWLLDVDNVYGFGRCGDETSKNVYINTFQRGPQESTFETVPQPSCDTFAHGGPNGFLDLFTKDASYAKQWKYTNAPDADARVVQVAYWALQWATEQGKQAELSAAVANAAKMGDYLRYSFYDKYFKQPGCASTSCAAGTGKNASNNLMSWYYAWGGATDANAGWAWRIGSSVSHFGYQNPMAAYILSNVSAFTPKSPTAKADWQASLDRQLEFYQWLQSADGAIAGGATNSWNGNYSARPANVPTFYGLAYVEAPVYEDPPSNRWFGMQTWSLERLAELYYVTGNAKAKAVLDKWVPWALANSTISATDFSIPSDMAWSGAPATWNPSSPAANTNLRVTVTSHGQDLGVAGSYAKLLTYYAAKSGNAAAKTAAKNLLDAIWTKKDSKGVSVTETRGDYNRMDDVYNASTGQGLYIPQGWTGTMPNGDVIAPGKSFLDIRSFYKNDPDYPKLEAYLNGGPAPTFNYHRFWAQVDVATGYADFARLFPNG
;
A
#
# COMPACT_ATOMS: atom_id res chain seq x y z
N MET A 1 -11.50 89.82 36.75
CA MET A 1 -10.03 89.58 36.71
C MET A 1 -9.73 88.35 37.56
N ARG A 2 -8.63 87.62 37.31
CA ARG A 2 -8.15 86.56 38.25
C ARG A 2 -7.95 87.19 39.64
N PRO A 3 -8.33 86.50 40.73
CA PRO A 3 -7.27 85.91 41.55
C PRO A 3 -7.61 84.57 42.25
N SER A 4 -6.58 84.01 42.88
CA SER A 4 -6.53 82.90 43.87
C SER A 4 -7.47 83.03 45.09
N VAL A 5 -7.74 81.94 45.83
CA VAL A 5 -7.67 81.83 47.33
C VAL A 5 -8.23 80.50 47.92
N ILE A 6 -7.41 79.83 48.76
CA ILE A 6 -7.64 79.14 50.07
C ILE A 6 -8.76 78.08 50.32
N ARG A 7 -8.38 77.10 51.17
CA ARG A 7 -9.13 76.00 51.82
C ARG A 7 -10.30 76.41 52.75
N SER A 8 -11.20 75.44 53.04
CA SER A 8 -11.82 75.16 54.37
C SER A 8 -12.88 76.15 54.92
N ARG A 9 -13.78 75.86 55.88
CA ARG A 9 -14.41 74.62 56.46
C ARG A 9 -15.58 75.08 57.38
N ARG A 10 -16.62 74.24 57.56
CA ARG A 10 -17.64 74.29 58.65
C ARG A 10 -18.60 75.53 58.58
N LEU A 11 -19.74 75.65 59.27
CA LEU A 11 -20.29 75.08 60.53
C LEU A 11 -21.84 75.00 60.51
N ARG A 12 -22.45 74.02 61.24
CA ARG A 12 -23.70 74.03 62.10
C ARG A 12 -24.97 74.80 61.62
N ARG A 13 -26.26 74.44 61.83
CA ARG A 13 -27.11 73.49 62.62
C ARG A 13 -28.50 73.41 61.87
N GLY A 14 -29.52 72.59 62.18
CA GLY A 14 -29.69 71.45 63.10
C GLY A 14 -31.06 71.40 63.82
N LEU A 15 -31.79 70.26 63.73
CA LEU A 15 -33.11 69.90 64.35
C LEU A 15 -34.38 70.55 63.70
N ALA A 16 -35.61 70.01 63.75
CA ALA A 16 -36.23 68.85 64.45
C ALA A 16 -37.54 68.41 63.70
N VAL A 17 -38.28 67.30 63.96
CA VAL A 17 -38.06 65.99 64.64
C VAL A 17 -39.21 65.02 64.27
N ALA A 18 -38.92 63.70 64.23
CA ALA A 18 -39.79 62.49 64.34
C ALA A 18 -39.88 61.61 63.06
N GLY A 19 -39.86 60.27 63.13
CA GLY A 19 -39.69 59.39 64.30
C GLY A 19 -40.49 58.09 64.23
N THR A 20 -40.06 57.10 63.43
CA THR A 20 -40.54 55.69 63.53
C THR A 20 -39.54 54.72 62.91
N VAL A 21 -39.52 53.48 63.41
CA VAL A 21 -38.48 52.45 63.15
C VAL A 21 -39.14 51.09 62.91
N VAL A 22 -38.38 50.17 62.30
CA VAL A 22 -38.48 48.69 62.31
C VAL A 22 -38.98 48.03 61.01
N LEU A 23 -38.18 47.03 60.61
CA LEU A 23 -38.29 46.17 59.44
C LEU A 23 -39.47 45.17 59.49
N GLY A 24 -39.93 44.74 58.30
CA GLY A 24 -40.78 43.57 58.11
C GLY A 24 -40.96 43.28 56.61
N ALA A 25 -40.90 42.02 56.19
CA ALA A 25 -40.89 41.61 54.77
C ALA A 25 -42.29 41.22 54.25
N GLY A 26 -42.54 41.35 52.93
CA GLY A 26 -43.65 40.62 52.29
C GLY A 26 -44.19 41.16 50.95
N VAL A 27 -43.99 40.34 49.90
CA VAL A 27 -44.83 40.19 48.67
C VAL A 27 -44.74 41.27 47.57
N ALA A 28 -44.90 40.81 46.33
CA ALA A 28 -44.52 41.46 45.07
C ALA A 28 -45.69 42.02 44.25
N ILE A 29 -45.38 42.83 43.23
CA ILE A 29 -46.05 42.87 41.92
C ILE A 29 -44.96 43.07 40.83
N ALA A 30 -45.22 42.53 39.64
CA ALA A 30 -44.29 42.36 38.53
C ALA A 30 -43.54 43.61 38.03
N ALA A 31 -42.26 43.42 37.69
CA ALA A 31 -41.62 44.13 36.59
C ALA A 31 -41.59 43.19 35.38
N ALA A 32 -41.99 43.68 34.20
CA ALA A 32 -42.21 42.84 33.03
C ALA A 32 -40.91 42.21 32.49
N ASN A 33 -41.01 40.99 31.98
CA ASN A 33 -40.00 40.44 31.09
C ASN A 33 -39.86 41.36 29.88
N ALA A 34 -38.68 41.93 29.66
CA ALA A 34 -38.34 42.50 28.36
C ALA A 34 -38.25 41.34 27.37
N ALA A 35 -39.28 41.16 26.54
CA ALA A 35 -39.22 40.21 25.44
C ALA A 35 -38.06 40.59 24.53
N SER A 36 -37.21 39.62 24.17
CA SER A 36 -36.18 39.83 23.15
C SER A 36 -36.86 40.25 21.86
N ALA A 37 -36.59 41.48 21.40
CA ALA A 37 -37.12 41.95 20.13
C ALA A 37 -36.64 41.03 19.00
N ALA A 38 -37.56 40.62 18.13
CA ALA A 38 -37.20 39.91 16.90
C ALA A 38 -36.30 40.80 16.03
N ALA A 39 -35.36 40.20 15.29
CA ALA A 39 -34.46 40.96 14.42
C ALA A 39 -35.26 41.78 13.40
N GLY A 40 -35.07 43.10 13.38
CA GLY A 40 -35.83 44.01 12.51
C GLY A 40 -35.45 43.91 11.03
N CYS A 41 -34.47 43.07 10.68
CA CYS A 41 -33.92 42.95 9.33
C CYS A 41 -33.13 41.65 9.13
N ASN A 42 -33.02 41.25 7.86
CA ASN A 42 -32.09 40.22 7.41
C ASN A 42 -31.18 40.80 6.32
N VAL A 43 -29.87 40.64 6.47
CA VAL A 43 -28.83 41.18 5.59
C VAL A 43 -27.95 40.06 5.08
N VAL A 44 -27.87 39.93 3.76
CA VAL A 44 -26.99 39.00 3.05
C VAL A 44 -25.85 39.80 2.43
N TYR A 45 -24.62 39.42 2.74
CA TYR A 45 -23.40 40.00 2.19
C TYR A 45 -22.68 38.96 1.33
N LYS A 46 -22.26 39.33 0.12
CA LYS A 46 -21.56 38.44 -0.81
C LYS A 46 -20.36 39.15 -1.43
N VAL A 47 -19.21 38.47 -1.49
CA VAL A 47 -18.13 38.82 -2.42
C VAL A 47 -18.51 38.25 -3.79
N GLN A 48 -18.84 39.11 -4.76
CA GLN A 48 -19.24 38.69 -6.12
C GLN A 48 -18.02 38.28 -6.96
N SER A 49 -16.90 38.99 -6.79
CA SER A 49 -15.63 38.73 -7.47
C SER A 49 -14.46 39.27 -6.65
N GLN A 50 -13.27 38.71 -6.86
CA GLN A 50 -12.04 39.11 -6.15
C GLN A 50 -10.82 38.97 -7.08
N TRP A 51 -9.87 39.88 -6.93
CA TRP A 51 -8.58 39.91 -7.61
C TRP A 51 -7.47 40.33 -6.61
N THR A 52 -6.22 40.37 -7.06
CA THR A 52 -5.08 40.77 -6.20
C THR A 52 -5.29 42.18 -5.64
N GLY A 53 -5.50 42.28 -4.32
CA GLY A 53 -5.68 43.54 -3.59
C GLY A 53 -7.06 44.20 -3.72
N GLY A 54 -8.04 43.60 -4.40
CA GLY A 54 -9.37 44.19 -4.59
C GLY A 54 -10.51 43.21 -4.82
N PHE A 55 -11.74 43.65 -4.57
CA PHE A 55 -12.94 42.82 -4.68
C PHE A 55 -14.20 43.65 -4.94
N THR A 56 -15.26 42.97 -5.39
CA THR A 56 -16.61 43.54 -5.49
C THR A 56 -17.51 42.91 -4.41
N GLY A 57 -18.04 43.75 -3.52
CA GLY A 57 -19.02 43.39 -2.50
C GLY A 57 -20.44 43.75 -2.91
N ASP A 58 -21.39 42.88 -2.60
CA ASP A 58 -22.82 43.04 -2.87
C ASP A 58 -23.62 42.74 -1.59
N ILE A 59 -24.60 43.59 -1.29
CA ILE A 59 -25.36 43.57 -0.03
C ILE A 59 -26.85 43.65 -0.34
N GLN A 60 -27.60 42.63 0.06
CA GLN A 60 -29.07 42.64 0.05
C GLN A 60 -29.59 42.84 1.47
N ILE A 61 -30.42 43.86 1.65
CA ILE A 61 -31.13 44.17 2.90
C ILE A 61 -32.59 43.78 2.71
N THR A 62 -33.15 42.98 3.61
CA THR A 62 -34.59 42.72 3.76
C THR A 62 -35.06 43.36 5.05
N ASN A 63 -36.07 44.24 4.99
CA ASN A 63 -36.69 44.78 6.19
C ASN A 63 -37.68 43.75 6.77
N SER A 64 -37.57 43.44 8.05
CA SER A 64 -38.44 42.49 8.76
C SER A 64 -39.25 43.14 9.87
N GLY A 65 -39.03 44.43 10.15
CA GLY A 65 -39.83 45.26 11.06
C GLY A 65 -40.74 46.23 10.31
N ASP A 66 -41.13 47.32 10.98
CA ASP A 66 -42.02 48.34 10.43
C ASP A 66 -41.44 49.00 9.16
N PRO A 67 -42.29 49.52 8.24
CA PRO A 67 -41.83 50.21 7.03
C PRO A 67 -40.93 51.40 7.34
N VAL A 68 -39.77 51.48 6.67
CA VAL A 68 -38.84 52.62 6.78
C VAL A 68 -38.91 53.49 5.53
N SER A 69 -38.81 54.82 5.70
CA SER A 69 -38.76 55.82 4.61
C SER A 69 -37.33 56.22 4.23
N ASN A 70 -36.37 55.91 5.08
CA ASN A 70 -34.93 56.07 4.87
C ASN A 70 -34.18 54.95 5.61
N TRP A 71 -33.02 54.55 5.09
CA TRP A 71 -32.22 53.48 5.71
C TRP A 71 -30.74 53.83 5.80
N SER A 72 -30.14 53.37 6.90
CA SER A 72 -28.72 53.41 7.19
C SER A 72 -28.29 52.01 7.64
N LEU A 73 -27.47 51.34 6.83
CA LEU A 73 -26.85 50.06 7.18
C LEU A 73 -25.49 50.33 7.82
N THR A 74 -25.19 49.66 8.93
CA THR A 74 -23.88 49.73 9.57
C THR A 74 -23.31 48.34 9.82
N TYR A 75 -22.01 48.17 9.58
CA TYR A 75 -21.24 46.96 9.87
C TYR A 75 -19.75 47.29 10.06
N ASP A 76 -18.99 46.34 10.60
CA ASP A 76 -17.52 46.42 10.64
C ASP A 76 -16.93 45.43 9.63
N PHE A 77 -15.92 45.84 8.88
CA PHE A 77 -15.02 44.88 8.24
C PHE A 77 -14.25 44.09 9.30
N PRO A 78 -14.12 42.75 9.19
CA PRO A 78 -13.36 41.97 10.17
C PRO A 78 -11.83 42.19 10.10
N ASP A 79 -11.31 42.75 9.01
CA ASP A 79 -9.88 43.07 8.85
C ASP A 79 -9.62 44.58 8.68
N ALA A 80 -8.66 45.10 9.44
CA ALA A 80 -8.31 46.52 9.49
C ALA A 80 -7.67 47.07 8.21
N SER A 81 -7.34 46.22 7.23
CA SER A 81 -6.88 46.59 5.89
C SER A 81 -8.01 46.73 4.86
N GLN A 82 -9.22 46.19 5.12
CA GLN A 82 -10.33 46.26 4.16
C GLN A 82 -10.86 47.70 4.01
N ARG A 83 -11.02 48.18 2.77
CA ARG A 83 -11.54 49.52 2.47
C ARG A 83 -12.63 49.47 1.40
N VAL A 84 -13.66 50.30 1.55
CA VAL A 84 -14.55 50.67 0.44
C VAL A 84 -13.83 51.70 -0.43
N ALA A 85 -13.74 51.44 -1.74
CA ALA A 85 -13.15 52.36 -2.70
C ALA A 85 -14.23 53.14 -3.49
N GLN A 86 -15.28 52.47 -3.96
CA GLN A 86 -16.37 53.10 -4.71
C GLN A 86 -17.67 52.30 -4.54
N GLY A 87 -18.74 52.93 -4.05
CA GLY A 87 -20.06 52.31 -3.86
C GLY A 87 -21.14 52.78 -4.84
N TRP A 88 -22.23 52.02 -4.94
CA TRP A 88 -23.43 52.35 -5.73
C TRP A 88 -24.72 51.93 -5.01
N ASN A 89 -25.85 52.51 -5.42
CA ASN A 89 -27.18 52.37 -4.81
C ASN A 89 -27.23 52.72 -3.30
N GLY A 90 -26.26 53.49 -2.82
CA GLY A 90 -26.13 53.98 -1.46
C GLY A 90 -24.90 54.87 -1.33
N THR A 91 -24.89 55.75 -0.33
CA THR A 91 -23.76 56.62 0.00
C THR A 91 -22.93 55.95 1.09
N TYR A 92 -21.69 55.58 0.76
CA TYR A 92 -20.78 54.88 1.67
C TYR A 92 -19.87 55.87 2.41
N ALA A 93 -19.72 55.66 3.71
CA ALA A 93 -18.71 56.30 4.54
C ALA A 93 -18.00 55.22 5.38
N GLN A 94 -16.69 55.34 5.56
CA GLN A 94 -15.90 54.40 6.37
C GLN A 94 -15.00 55.15 7.36
N SER A 95 -14.95 54.66 8.61
CA SER A 95 -14.02 55.13 9.63
C SER A 95 -13.39 53.93 10.34
N GLY A 96 -12.08 53.74 10.13
CA GLY A 96 -11.39 52.50 10.53
C GLY A 96 -12.02 51.29 9.83
N GLN A 97 -12.49 50.31 10.61
CA GLN A 97 -13.22 49.14 10.10
C GLN A 97 -14.72 49.41 9.87
N ARG A 98 -15.30 50.44 10.50
CA ARG A 98 -16.76 50.66 10.47
C ARG A 98 -17.18 51.29 9.16
N VAL A 99 -18.10 50.62 8.46
CA VAL A 99 -18.77 51.10 7.25
C VAL A 99 -20.20 51.49 7.61
N THR A 100 -20.61 52.67 7.14
CA THR A 100 -21.99 53.16 7.16
C THR A 100 -22.43 53.39 5.72
N VAL A 101 -23.60 52.86 5.35
CA VAL A 101 -24.21 53.01 4.03
C VAL A 101 -25.59 53.61 4.21
N THR A 102 -25.82 54.83 3.73
CA THR A 102 -27.16 55.45 3.71
C THR A 102 -27.81 55.33 2.34
N ASN A 103 -29.14 55.32 2.29
CA ASN A 103 -29.88 55.22 1.04
C ASN A 103 -29.54 56.33 0.03
N ALA A 104 -29.66 56.00 -1.26
CA ALA A 104 -29.72 56.98 -2.34
C ALA A 104 -31.10 57.68 -2.35
N SER A 105 -31.21 58.80 -3.06
CA SER A 105 -32.44 59.62 -3.12
C SER A 105 -33.68 58.88 -3.65
N TRP A 106 -33.50 57.77 -4.35
CA TRP A 106 -34.55 57.00 -5.03
C TRP A 106 -34.85 55.64 -4.39
N ASN A 107 -34.11 55.19 -3.36
CA ASN A 107 -34.30 53.88 -2.73
C ASN A 107 -34.42 53.91 -1.20
N GLY A 108 -34.83 55.04 -0.62
CA GLY A 108 -34.99 55.19 0.83
C GLY A 108 -36.11 54.35 1.46
N SER A 109 -37.21 54.15 0.74
CA SER A 109 -38.38 53.43 1.26
C SER A 109 -38.22 51.91 1.17
N ILE A 110 -38.33 51.21 2.31
CA ILE A 110 -38.41 49.74 2.38
C ILE A 110 -39.60 49.34 3.25
N ALA A 111 -40.66 48.82 2.63
CA ALA A 111 -41.79 48.23 3.33
C ALA A 111 -41.39 46.99 4.14
N THR A 112 -42.21 46.55 5.10
CA THR A 112 -42.05 45.26 5.78
C THR A 112 -42.04 44.12 4.77
N GLY A 113 -41.06 43.22 4.85
CA GLY A 113 -40.78 42.18 3.85
C GLY A 113 -40.10 42.69 2.57
N GLY A 114 -40.02 44.00 2.38
CA GLY A 114 -39.38 44.65 1.24
C GLY A 114 -37.86 44.50 1.24
N LYS A 115 -37.26 44.64 0.05
CA LYS A 115 -35.83 44.47 -0.16
C LYS A 115 -35.21 45.65 -0.89
N VAL A 116 -33.96 45.98 -0.54
CA VAL A 116 -33.08 46.86 -1.32
C VAL A 116 -31.72 46.19 -1.49
N SER A 117 -30.95 46.60 -2.49
CA SER A 117 -29.60 46.08 -2.73
C SER A 117 -28.62 47.20 -3.06
N THR A 118 -27.42 47.11 -2.50
CA THR A 118 -26.32 48.06 -2.66
C THR A 118 -25.01 47.29 -2.77
N GLY A 119 -24.05 47.82 -3.54
CA GLY A 119 -22.76 47.17 -3.74
C GLY A 119 -21.63 48.19 -3.82
N PHE A 120 -20.41 47.68 -3.80
CA PHE A 120 -19.20 48.49 -3.87
C PHE A 120 -18.00 47.69 -4.38
N ASN A 121 -17.01 48.39 -4.92
CA ASN A 121 -15.66 47.89 -5.08
C ASN A 121 -14.82 48.29 -3.87
N GLY A 122 -14.01 47.37 -3.36
CA GLY A 122 -13.15 47.57 -2.19
C GLY A 122 -11.76 46.98 -2.38
N THR A 123 -10.87 47.28 -1.43
CA THR A 123 -9.52 46.73 -1.32
C THR A 123 -9.35 45.92 -0.04
N PHE A 124 -8.38 45.02 -0.01
CA PHE A 124 -8.02 44.22 1.16
C PHE A 124 -6.50 43.93 1.17
N GLY A 125 -5.96 43.55 2.33
CA GLY A 125 -4.56 43.15 2.50
C GLY A 125 -4.31 41.69 2.12
N SER A 126 -3.92 40.86 3.08
CA SER A 126 -3.63 39.42 2.86
C SER A 126 -4.89 38.53 2.87
N ALA A 127 -6.00 38.99 3.45
CA ALA A 127 -7.25 38.24 3.56
C ALA A 127 -8.47 39.15 3.37
N ASN A 128 -9.59 38.57 2.92
CA ASN A 128 -10.85 39.27 2.67
C ASN A 128 -12.03 38.61 3.42
N PRO A 129 -12.05 38.64 4.76
CA PRO A 129 -13.14 38.05 5.56
C PRO A 129 -14.45 38.82 5.40
N VAL A 130 -15.59 38.12 5.46
CA VAL A 130 -16.93 38.73 5.32
C VAL A 130 -17.48 39.24 6.67
N PRO A 131 -18.11 40.42 6.72
CA PRO A 131 -18.82 40.89 7.91
C PRO A 131 -20.00 39.97 8.28
N THR A 132 -20.20 39.72 9.58
CA THR A 132 -21.29 38.87 10.10
C THR A 132 -22.31 39.61 10.96
N ALA A 133 -21.98 40.83 11.42
CA ALA A 133 -22.86 41.66 12.24
C ALA A 133 -23.26 42.94 11.48
N PHE A 134 -24.58 43.15 11.38
CA PHE A 134 -25.18 44.28 10.67
C PHE A 134 -26.27 44.92 11.52
N SER A 135 -26.42 46.24 11.43
CA SER A 135 -27.57 46.95 12.00
C SER A 135 -28.19 47.90 10.97
N LEU A 136 -29.53 47.83 10.83
CA LEU A 136 -30.35 48.71 9.99
C LEU A 136 -31.01 49.77 10.88
N ASN A 137 -30.72 51.05 10.63
CA ASN A 137 -31.18 52.17 11.45
C ASN A 137 -30.89 52.01 12.97
N GLY A 138 -29.81 51.29 13.30
CA GLY A 138 -29.41 50.97 14.68
C GLY A 138 -29.97 49.64 15.21
N THR A 139 -31.01 49.08 14.58
CA THR A 139 -31.59 47.78 14.96
C THR A 139 -30.74 46.63 14.42
N PRO A 140 -30.29 45.66 15.25
CA PRO A 140 -29.53 44.50 14.78
C PRO A 140 -30.31 43.63 13.78
N CYS A 141 -29.62 43.19 12.73
CA CYS A 141 -30.11 42.21 11.77
C CYS A 141 -29.61 40.79 12.13
N ASN A 142 -30.17 39.78 11.47
CA ASN A 142 -29.68 38.39 11.45
C ASN A 142 -29.75 37.60 12.78
N GLY A 143 -30.31 38.16 13.86
CA GLY A 143 -30.78 37.40 15.02
C GLY A 143 -29.73 36.53 15.73
N ALA A 144 -28.57 37.08 16.04
CA ALA A 144 -27.45 36.32 16.60
C ALA A 144 -27.73 35.75 18.00
N ALA A 145 -27.77 34.41 18.10
CA ALA A 145 -27.38 33.73 19.33
C ALA A 145 -25.87 33.93 19.53
N ALA A 146 -25.46 34.42 20.69
CA ALA A 146 -24.06 34.65 20.98
C ALA A 146 -23.34 33.30 21.15
N ALA A 147 -22.46 32.96 20.20
CA ALA A 147 -21.61 31.78 20.29
C ALA A 147 -20.61 31.90 21.48
N PRO A 148 -20.11 30.78 22.04
CA PRO A 148 -18.97 30.81 22.95
C PRO A 148 -17.74 31.42 22.27
N THR A 149 -16.72 31.78 23.04
CA THR A 149 -15.38 32.14 22.55
C THR A 149 -14.37 31.07 22.94
N VAL A 150 -13.34 30.86 22.12
CA VAL A 150 -12.24 29.93 22.40
C VAL A 150 -10.92 30.48 21.86
N ALA A 151 -9.83 30.25 22.60
CA ALA A 151 -8.46 30.54 22.18
C ALA A 151 -7.51 29.48 22.73
N ILE A 152 -6.62 28.96 21.89
CA ILE A 152 -5.47 28.16 22.36
C ILE A 152 -4.53 29.11 23.10
N SER A 153 -4.25 28.81 24.37
CA SER A 153 -3.38 29.59 25.27
C SER A 153 -1.95 29.06 25.33
N SER A 154 -1.74 27.79 24.98
CA SER A 154 -0.45 27.13 24.75
C SER A 154 -0.68 25.98 23.76
N PRO A 155 0.27 25.66 22.85
CA PRO A 155 1.49 26.40 22.57
C PRO A 155 1.21 27.70 21.81
N ALA A 156 2.21 28.60 21.77
CA ALA A 156 2.14 29.79 20.94
C ALA A 156 2.34 29.43 19.45
N ALA A 157 1.82 30.27 18.55
CA ALA A 157 2.06 30.09 17.11
C ALA A 157 3.56 30.11 16.77
N ASN A 158 3.95 29.19 15.89
CA ASN A 158 5.33 28.88 15.47
C ASN A 158 6.24 28.30 16.57
N THR A 159 5.68 27.81 17.69
CA THR A 159 6.46 27.03 18.67
C THR A 159 7.11 25.81 17.98
N ARG A 160 8.38 25.55 18.31
CA ARG A 160 9.16 24.44 17.78
C ARG A 160 9.35 23.37 18.85
N PHE A 161 9.10 22.12 18.49
CA PHE A 161 9.35 20.92 19.30
C PHE A 161 10.32 19.99 18.57
N ALA A 162 10.87 18.98 19.27
CA ALA A 162 11.71 17.95 18.67
C ALA A 162 10.98 16.60 18.68
N ALA A 163 11.06 15.84 17.58
CA ALA A 163 10.40 14.54 17.47
C ALA A 163 11.08 13.42 18.29
N PRO A 164 10.31 12.44 18.80
CA PRO A 164 8.86 12.43 18.91
C PRO A 164 8.41 13.43 20.00
N ALA A 165 7.57 14.39 19.65
CA ALA A 165 7.17 15.45 20.57
C ALA A 165 5.96 15.07 21.42
N SER A 166 5.92 15.61 22.64
CA SER A 166 4.71 15.73 23.45
C SER A 166 4.33 17.20 23.51
N ILE A 167 3.29 17.59 22.77
CA ILE A 167 2.85 18.98 22.62
C ILE A 167 1.73 19.26 23.63
N PRO A 168 1.96 20.06 24.68
CA PRO A 168 0.93 20.45 25.63
C PRO A 168 0.06 21.57 25.04
N ILE A 169 -1.19 21.23 24.72
CA ILE A 169 -2.20 22.14 24.20
C ILE A 169 -3.14 22.53 25.36
N THR A 170 -3.34 23.82 25.57
CA THR A 170 -4.33 24.36 26.53
C THR A 170 -5.22 25.35 25.82
N ALA A 171 -6.51 25.38 26.16
CA ALA A 171 -7.46 26.33 25.60
C ALA A 171 -8.27 27.05 26.68
N ASN A 172 -8.45 28.35 26.49
CA ASN A 172 -9.35 29.17 27.27
C ASN A 172 -10.65 29.30 26.49
N ALA A 173 -11.77 28.81 27.04
CA ALA A 173 -13.10 28.92 26.45
C ALA A 173 -14.06 29.63 27.41
N THR A 174 -14.85 30.58 26.88
CA THR A 174 -15.82 31.37 27.65
C THR A 174 -17.19 31.31 26.97
N ALA A 175 -18.22 30.87 27.69
CA ALA A 175 -19.58 30.84 27.16
C ALA A 175 -20.17 32.26 27.06
N ALA A 176 -21.17 32.43 26.20
CA ALA A 176 -21.97 33.65 26.17
C ALA A 176 -22.77 33.84 27.47
N SER A 177 -23.18 35.08 27.75
CA SER A 177 -23.92 35.42 28.98
C SER A 177 -25.22 34.62 29.10
N GLY A 178 -25.29 33.74 30.10
CA GLY A 178 -26.43 32.83 30.34
C GLY A 178 -26.16 31.36 30.01
N ASN A 179 -25.08 31.08 29.27
CA ASN A 179 -24.69 29.73 28.85
C ASN A 179 -23.46 29.21 29.64
N THR A 180 -23.14 27.94 29.46
CA THR A 180 -21.94 27.26 29.99
C THR A 180 -21.25 26.50 28.86
N ILE A 181 -19.91 26.36 28.91
CA ILE A 181 -19.19 25.51 27.95
C ILE A 181 -19.49 24.05 28.29
N SER A 182 -19.90 23.27 27.29
CA SER A 182 -20.20 21.85 27.42
C SER A 182 -19.01 20.95 27.08
N LYS A 183 -18.16 21.39 26.14
CA LYS A 183 -16.89 20.75 25.77
C LYS A 183 -15.98 21.68 24.96
N VAL A 184 -14.69 21.37 24.96
CA VAL A 184 -13.70 21.86 24.00
C VAL A 184 -13.08 20.67 23.27
N GLU A 185 -13.16 20.68 21.95
CA GLU A 185 -12.51 19.71 21.08
C GLU A 185 -11.19 20.29 20.55
N PHE A 186 -10.12 19.49 20.56
CA PHE A 186 -8.80 19.84 20.04
C PHE A 186 -8.55 19.10 18.72
N TYR A 187 -8.00 19.81 17.74
CA TYR A 187 -7.72 19.30 16.40
C TYR A 187 -6.28 19.62 15.95
N HIS A 188 -5.73 18.84 15.02
CA HIS A 188 -4.64 19.28 14.15
C HIS A 188 -5.02 19.04 12.68
N ASP A 189 -4.76 20.00 11.80
CA ASP A 189 -4.96 19.87 10.34
C ASP A 189 -6.39 19.39 9.94
N GLY A 190 -7.39 19.69 10.78
CA GLY A 190 -8.78 19.24 10.63
C GLY A 190 -9.15 17.90 11.28
N LEU A 191 -8.18 17.15 11.84
CA LEU A 191 -8.37 15.88 12.53
C LEU A 191 -8.54 16.07 14.04
N LEU A 192 -9.60 15.51 14.62
CA LEU A 192 -9.87 15.53 16.06
C LEU A 192 -8.86 14.67 16.82
N ILE A 193 -8.19 15.23 17.83
CA ILE A 193 -7.23 14.53 18.71
C ILE A 193 -7.71 14.34 20.14
N ASN A 194 -8.58 15.22 20.66
CA ASN A 194 -9.17 15.05 21.98
C ASN A 194 -10.47 15.83 22.14
N THR A 195 -11.36 15.35 23.01
CA THR A 195 -12.51 16.10 23.51
C THR A 195 -12.40 16.23 25.02
N ASP A 196 -12.32 17.46 25.52
CA ASP A 196 -12.27 17.76 26.94
C ASP A 196 -13.57 18.41 27.40
N THR A 197 -14.17 17.88 28.47
CA THR A 197 -15.45 18.31 29.03
C THR A 197 -15.31 19.09 30.35
N ALA A 198 -14.08 19.33 30.83
CA ALA A 198 -13.83 20.00 32.10
C ALA A 198 -12.78 21.12 31.98
N ALA A 199 -13.10 22.31 32.49
CA ALA A 199 -12.12 23.39 32.61
C ALA A 199 -11.15 23.12 33.78
N PRO A 200 -9.84 23.45 33.67
CA PRO A 200 -9.18 24.09 32.53
C PRO A 200 -8.91 23.12 31.36
N TYR A 201 -9.36 23.48 30.16
CA TYR A 201 -9.31 22.59 29.00
C TYR A 201 -7.89 22.37 28.52
N ALA A 202 -7.43 21.12 28.54
CA ALA A 202 -6.04 20.78 28.24
C ALA A 202 -5.89 19.37 27.65
N TYR A 203 -4.96 19.22 26.72
CA TYR A 203 -4.58 17.94 26.14
C TYR A 203 -3.09 17.92 25.78
N THR A 204 -2.40 16.81 26.06
CA THR A 204 -1.02 16.63 25.59
C THR A 204 -1.01 15.67 24.41
N TRP A 205 -0.78 16.21 23.22
CA TRP A 205 -0.65 15.41 22.00
C TRP A 205 0.74 14.75 21.97
N ALA A 206 0.81 13.46 22.23
CA ALA A 206 2.05 12.71 22.38
C ALA A 206 2.47 11.96 21.11
N GLY A 207 3.77 11.73 20.95
CA GLY A 207 4.34 10.93 19.85
C GLY A 207 4.41 11.65 18.50
N VAL A 208 4.29 12.99 18.47
CA VAL A 208 4.18 13.76 17.22
C VAL A 208 5.49 13.66 16.44
N PRO A 209 5.48 13.17 15.18
CA PRO A 209 6.70 12.97 14.39
C PRO A 209 7.22 14.29 13.82
N ALA A 210 8.43 14.27 13.25
CA ALA A 210 9.00 15.42 12.59
C ALA A 210 8.47 15.56 11.16
N GLN A 211 8.21 16.79 10.74
CA GLN A 211 7.84 17.11 9.36
C GLN A 211 8.23 18.54 8.99
N THR A 212 8.38 18.80 7.69
CA THR A 212 8.79 20.11 7.15
C THR A 212 7.67 21.16 7.17
N ALA A 213 6.41 20.73 7.19
CA ALA A 213 5.24 21.60 7.32
C ALA A 213 4.85 21.80 8.79
N ALA A 214 4.30 22.96 9.14
CA ALA A 214 3.71 23.16 10.47
C ALA A 214 2.43 22.31 10.63
N TYR A 215 2.25 21.68 11.79
CA TYR A 215 0.96 21.16 12.24
C TYR A 215 0.05 22.32 12.64
N ARG A 216 -1.19 22.33 12.16
CA ARG A 216 -2.14 23.42 12.40
C ARG A 216 -3.11 23.06 13.52
N LEU A 217 -2.77 23.45 14.75
CA LEU A 217 -3.62 23.18 15.89
C LEU A 217 -4.86 24.08 15.87
N GLN A 218 -6.02 23.51 16.18
CA GLN A 218 -7.27 24.25 16.37
C GLN A 218 -7.98 23.77 17.64
N ALA A 219 -8.78 24.64 18.25
CA ALA A 219 -9.73 24.25 19.30
C ALA A 219 -11.14 24.72 18.94
N ILE A 220 -12.15 23.89 19.23
CA ILE A 220 -13.57 24.20 19.01
C ILE A 220 -14.31 24.09 20.35
N ALA A 221 -14.83 25.21 20.86
CA ALA A 221 -15.68 25.20 22.05
C ALA A 221 -17.15 25.10 21.67
N TYR A 222 -17.90 24.32 22.44
CA TYR A 222 -19.35 24.16 22.36
C TYR A 222 -19.96 24.62 23.67
N ASP A 223 -21.12 25.26 23.62
CA ASP A 223 -21.90 25.58 24.81
C ASP A 223 -23.03 24.55 25.08
N ASN A 224 -23.76 24.75 26.16
CA ASN A 224 -24.89 23.91 26.57
C ASN A 224 -26.15 24.04 25.68
N THR A 225 -26.15 24.96 24.70
CA THR A 225 -27.20 25.10 23.68
C THR A 225 -26.80 24.47 22.34
N GLY A 226 -25.55 24.01 22.22
CA GLY A 226 -24.99 23.46 20.98
C GLY A 226 -24.38 24.52 20.05
N ALA A 227 -24.37 25.80 20.45
CA ALA A 227 -23.64 26.84 19.72
C ALA A 227 -22.13 26.61 19.88
N LYS A 228 -21.37 26.88 18.81
CA LYS A 228 -19.92 26.61 18.77
C LYS A 228 -19.11 27.72 18.13
N SER A 229 -17.84 27.80 18.50
CA SER A 229 -16.82 28.60 17.81
C SER A 229 -15.50 27.87 17.76
N ASN A 230 -14.67 28.20 16.79
CA ASN A 230 -13.33 27.63 16.59
C ASN A 230 -12.25 28.71 16.68
N THR A 231 -11.04 28.30 17.02
CA THR A 231 -9.85 29.14 16.86
C THR A 231 -9.45 29.27 15.39
N ALA A 232 -8.63 30.27 15.08
CA ALA A 232 -7.75 30.20 13.92
C ALA A 232 -6.69 29.09 14.10
N ASP A 233 -6.01 28.72 13.02
CA ASP A 233 -4.86 27.81 13.07
C ASP A 233 -3.74 28.38 13.96
N VAL A 234 -3.29 27.58 14.91
CA VAL A 234 -2.02 27.80 15.63
C VAL A 234 -0.98 26.86 15.03
N PRO A 235 -0.14 27.33 14.09
CA PRO A 235 0.91 26.50 13.51
C PRO A 235 1.96 26.16 14.57
N VAL A 236 2.41 24.91 14.62
CA VAL A 236 3.58 24.48 15.39
C VAL A 236 4.47 23.60 14.53
N PHE A 237 5.77 23.65 14.74
CA PHE A 237 6.74 22.83 14.02
C PHE A 237 7.25 21.72 14.93
N VAL A 238 7.41 20.53 14.38
CA VAL A 238 8.18 19.47 15.02
C VAL A 238 9.38 19.19 14.14
N ASP A 239 10.55 19.63 14.61
CA ASP A 239 11.81 19.41 13.95
C ASP A 239 12.32 17.98 14.20
N ALA A 240 13.10 17.45 13.25
CA ALA A 240 13.82 16.21 13.47
C ALA A 240 14.81 16.39 14.62
N ASN A 241 14.84 15.46 15.57
CA ASN A 241 15.83 15.47 16.63
C ASN A 241 17.20 15.11 16.02
N THR A 242 18.02 16.14 15.80
CA THR A 242 19.39 16.04 15.23
C THR A 242 20.46 15.82 16.31
N GLY A 243 20.07 15.70 17.58
CA GLY A 243 20.96 15.25 18.64
C GLY A 243 21.34 13.77 18.48
N PRO A 244 22.50 13.35 19.00
CA PRO A 244 22.88 11.95 18.98
C PRO A 244 21.89 11.13 19.83
N SER A 245 21.62 9.90 19.41
CA SER A 245 20.58 9.05 20.00
C SER A 245 21.01 7.60 20.04
N ILE A 246 20.40 6.85 20.95
CA ILE A 246 20.50 5.40 21.00
C ILE A 246 19.41 4.85 20.08
N VAL A 247 19.77 3.90 19.21
CA VAL A 247 18.88 3.28 18.23
C VAL A 247 18.68 1.82 18.62
N ALA A 248 17.45 1.44 18.92
CA ALA A 248 17.07 0.04 19.10
C ALA A 248 16.57 -0.57 17.78
N SER A 249 16.86 -1.86 17.55
CA SER A 249 16.39 -2.59 16.37
C SER A 249 14.86 -2.75 16.34
N ALA A 250 14.22 -2.78 17.52
CA ALA A 250 12.78 -2.90 17.71
C ALA A 250 12.32 -2.04 18.90
N THR A 251 11.04 -1.65 18.91
CA THR A 251 10.35 -0.93 20.00
C THR A 251 9.57 -1.87 20.92
N SER A 252 9.36 -3.11 20.50
CA SER A 252 8.79 -4.20 21.29
C SER A 252 9.46 -5.54 20.95
N LEU A 253 9.29 -6.53 21.82
CA LEU A 253 9.65 -7.92 21.56
C LEU A 253 8.72 -8.86 22.36
N THR A 254 8.61 -10.12 21.93
CA THR A 254 7.86 -11.15 22.64
C THR A 254 8.82 -12.15 23.29
N VAL A 255 8.41 -12.70 24.44
CA VAL A 255 9.16 -13.71 25.18
C VAL A 255 8.16 -14.71 25.79
N ALA A 256 8.43 -16.00 25.63
CA ALA A 256 7.64 -17.05 26.30
C ALA A 256 8.10 -17.24 27.77
N PRO A 257 7.23 -17.71 28.69
CA PRO A 257 7.61 -18.07 30.05
C PRO A 257 8.77 -19.07 30.06
N GLY A 258 9.89 -18.70 30.71
CA GLY A 258 11.10 -19.51 30.78
C GLY A 258 12.03 -19.41 29.56
N ALA A 259 11.67 -18.60 28.55
CA ALA A 259 12.48 -18.37 27.35
C ALA A 259 13.16 -17.00 27.35
N SER A 260 13.95 -16.73 26.31
CA SER A 260 14.58 -15.44 26.06
C SER A 260 14.52 -15.05 24.59
N SER A 261 14.37 -13.75 24.32
CA SER A 261 14.50 -13.14 22.99
C SER A 261 15.50 -11.98 23.07
N SER A 262 15.80 -11.29 21.98
CA SER A 262 16.79 -10.23 21.98
C SER A 262 16.45 -9.06 21.05
N PHE A 263 16.95 -7.88 21.43
CA PHE A 263 17.00 -6.71 20.55
C PHE A 263 18.45 -6.23 20.46
N LYS A 264 18.74 -5.34 19.50
CA LYS A 264 20.09 -4.78 19.34
C LYS A 264 20.06 -3.27 19.54
N LEU A 265 21.19 -2.73 19.99
CA LEU A 265 21.42 -1.31 20.21
C LEU A 265 22.60 -0.82 19.36
N ALA A 266 22.49 0.42 18.86
CA ALA A 266 23.56 1.19 18.24
C ALA A 266 23.42 2.67 18.65
N LEU A 267 24.36 3.53 18.24
CA LEU A 267 24.19 4.98 18.26
C LEU A 267 23.80 5.47 16.85
N SER A 268 23.17 6.65 16.77
CA SER A 268 22.80 7.27 15.48
C SER A 268 23.93 8.07 14.82
N SER A 269 25.01 8.37 15.53
CA SER A 269 26.18 9.06 14.99
C SER A 269 27.47 8.67 15.72
N ALA A 270 28.62 8.92 15.07
CA ALA A 270 29.94 8.67 15.64
C ALA A 270 30.18 9.58 16.86
N PRO A 271 30.40 9.04 18.07
CA PRO A 271 30.72 9.84 19.23
C PRO A 271 32.18 10.31 19.18
N SER A 272 32.48 11.43 19.85
CA SER A 272 33.85 11.96 19.98
C SER A 272 34.71 11.21 21.02
N ALA A 273 34.08 10.39 21.86
CA ALA A 273 34.71 9.56 22.88
C ALA A 273 33.88 8.27 23.10
N ASN A 274 34.32 7.37 23.98
CA ASN A 274 33.54 6.18 24.30
C ASN A 274 32.27 6.54 25.10
N VAL A 275 31.14 5.97 24.70
CA VAL A 275 29.81 6.16 25.28
C VAL A 275 29.41 4.86 25.96
N THR A 276 29.04 4.93 27.24
CA THR A 276 28.43 3.78 27.94
C THR A 276 26.92 3.97 27.97
N VAL A 277 26.21 3.04 27.33
CA VAL A 277 24.74 2.98 27.32
C VAL A 277 24.31 2.02 28.42
N ALA A 278 23.62 2.52 29.43
CA ALA A 278 23.00 1.70 30.47
C ALA A 278 21.67 1.12 29.95
N VAL A 279 21.37 -0.13 30.28
CA VAL A 279 20.14 -0.83 29.89
C VAL A 279 19.44 -1.32 31.16
N ALA A 280 18.27 -0.76 31.47
CA ALA A 280 17.53 -1.06 32.69
C ALA A 280 16.04 -1.24 32.42
N ARG A 281 15.37 -2.09 33.20
CA ARG A 281 13.90 -2.15 33.23
C ARG A 281 13.36 -0.86 33.84
N SER A 282 12.69 -0.04 33.04
CA SER A 282 12.10 1.24 33.44
C SER A 282 10.64 1.11 33.90
N ALA A 283 9.91 0.09 33.42
CA ALA A 283 8.54 -0.18 33.84
C ALA A 283 8.18 -1.68 33.75
N GLY A 284 7.07 -2.07 34.40
CA GLY A 284 6.43 -3.36 34.24
C GLY A 284 7.05 -4.54 35.01
N ALA A 285 6.79 -5.75 34.52
CA ALA A 285 6.91 -7.01 35.24
C ALA A 285 8.33 -7.34 35.70
N THR A 286 8.44 -7.78 36.97
CA THR A 286 9.73 -8.17 37.57
C THR A 286 10.27 -9.51 37.07
N THR A 287 9.39 -10.34 36.51
CA THR A 287 9.67 -11.64 35.89
C THR A 287 10.43 -11.55 34.56
N LEU A 288 10.56 -10.34 33.99
CA LEU A 288 11.37 -10.04 32.81
C LEU A 288 12.66 -9.31 33.21
N SER A 289 13.79 -9.75 32.66
CA SER A 289 15.12 -9.18 32.90
C SER A 289 15.89 -9.00 31.59
N ALA A 290 16.81 -8.02 31.52
CA ALA A 290 17.63 -7.74 30.34
C ALA A 290 19.12 -7.82 30.67
N THR A 291 19.91 -8.35 29.74
CA THR A 291 21.37 -8.49 29.86
C THR A 291 22.07 -8.24 28.52
N PRO A 292 23.27 -7.64 28.48
CA PRO A 292 23.98 -7.04 29.60
C PRO A 292 23.31 -5.73 30.07
N ALA A 293 23.55 -5.34 31.32
CA ALA A 293 23.00 -4.10 31.91
C ALA A 293 23.67 -2.81 31.38
N SER A 294 24.73 -2.94 30.59
CA SER A 294 25.41 -1.83 29.92
C SER A 294 26.17 -2.29 28.68
N LEU A 295 26.26 -1.43 27.68
CA LEU A 295 27.04 -1.61 26.45
C LEU A 295 27.98 -0.42 26.24
N THR A 296 29.12 -0.63 25.60
CA THR A 296 30.08 0.45 25.29
C THR A 296 30.21 0.62 23.78
N PHE A 297 29.94 1.84 23.33
CA PHE A 297 30.12 2.28 21.95
C PHE A 297 31.32 3.23 21.88
N THR A 298 32.06 3.17 20.79
CA THR A 298 33.32 3.88 20.55
C THR A 298 33.21 4.66 19.24
N PRO A 299 34.10 5.64 18.97
CA PRO A 299 34.16 6.31 17.67
C PRO A 299 34.27 5.35 16.46
N SER A 300 34.75 4.12 16.67
CA SER A 300 34.95 3.09 15.64
C SER A 300 33.83 2.03 15.53
N ASN A 301 33.00 1.83 16.55
CA ASN A 301 31.96 0.77 16.55
C ASN A 301 30.55 1.28 16.93
N TRP A 302 30.33 2.58 16.94
CA TRP A 302 29.05 3.23 17.29
C TRP A 302 27.85 2.72 16.48
N ASN A 303 28.06 2.41 15.20
CA ASN A 303 27.06 1.85 14.27
C ASN A 303 27.04 0.31 14.27
N THR A 304 27.96 -0.34 14.99
CA THR A 304 27.99 -1.81 15.11
C THR A 304 26.96 -2.21 16.15
N GLN A 305 25.89 -2.85 15.69
CA GLN A 305 24.79 -3.30 16.54
C GLN A 305 25.26 -4.31 17.61
N GLN A 306 25.01 -4.00 18.88
CA GLN A 306 25.33 -4.85 20.03
C GLN A 306 24.04 -5.41 20.66
N THR A 307 24.05 -6.69 21.03
CA THR A 307 22.84 -7.42 21.47
C THR A 307 22.51 -7.18 22.94
N VAL A 308 21.21 -7.05 23.23
CA VAL A 308 20.60 -7.16 24.56
C VAL A 308 19.61 -8.33 24.54
N THR A 309 19.83 -9.33 25.39
CA THR A 309 18.94 -10.46 25.59
C THR A 309 17.97 -10.16 26.73
N VAL A 310 16.67 -10.30 26.47
CA VAL A 310 15.60 -10.26 27.47
C VAL A 310 15.13 -11.68 27.78
N ALA A 311 15.12 -12.05 29.05
CA ALA A 311 14.69 -13.36 29.53
C ALA A 311 13.49 -13.25 30.48
N ALA A 312 12.52 -14.15 30.33
CA ALA A 312 11.44 -14.35 31.31
C ALA A 312 11.74 -15.56 32.20
N THR A 313 11.40 -15.42 33.48
CA THR A 313 11.27 -16.57 34.38
C THR A 313 10.16 -17.52 33.90
N SER A 314 10.26 -18.81 34.21
CA SER A 314 9.18 -19.80 33.95
C SER A 314 7.85 -19.45 34.63
N ALA A 315 7.87 -18.64 35.70
CA ALA A 315 6.68 -18.15 36.40
C ALA A 315 6.07 -16.86 35.79
N ALA A 316 6.55 -16.41 34.63
CA ALA A 316 6.00 -15.23 33.97
C ALA A 316 4.60 -15.51 33.40
N ALA A 317 3.61 -14.68 33.73
CA ALA A 317 2.24 -14.85 33.22
C ALA A 317 2.08 -14.19 31.83
N ALA A 318 1.41 -14.87 30.90
CA ALA A 318 1.06 -14.31 29.59
C ALA A 318 0.22 -13.03 29.74
N GLY A 319 0.41 -12.07 28.83
CA GLY A 319 -0.20 -10.74 28.88
C GLY A 319 0.54 -9.73 29.79
N THR A 320 1.44 -10.18 30.65
CA THR A 320 2.34 -9.27 31.39
C THR A 320 3.42 -8.70 30.47
N ASN A 321 3.95 -7.52 30.78
CA ASN A 321 4.99 -6.87 29.98
C ASN A 321 5.95 -6.06 30.84
N ALA A 322 7.14 -5.76 30.31
CA ALA A 322 8.14 -4.89 30.92
C ALA A 322 8.82 -4.01 29.87
N THR A 323 9.03 -2.74 30.18
CA THR A 323 9.78 -1.82 29.31
C THR A 323 11.23 -1.73 29.78
N PHE A 324 12.16 -1.90 28.85
CA PHE A 324 13.58 -1.71 29.04
C PHE A 324 14.03 -0.44 28.33
N THR A 325 14.63 0.48 29.06
CA THR A 325 15.16 1.73 28.52
C THR A 325 16.68 1.68 28.47
N ALA A 326 17.23 1.97 27.30
CA ALA A 326 18.64 2.16 27.02
C ALA A 326 18.95 3.65 27.03
N SER A 327 19.81 4.12 27.93
CA SER A 327 20.08 5.54 28.16
C SER A 327 21.57 5.86 28.33
N SER A 328 21.95 7.10 27.98
CA SER A 328 23.28 7.67 28.16
C SER A 328 23.18 9.20 28.22
N THR A 329 24.04 9.86 28.98
CA THR A 329 24.03 11.33 29.12
C THR A 329 24.33 12.00 27.77
N GLY A 330 23.46 12.92 27.36
CA GLY A 330 23.58 13.61 26.07
C GLY A 330 23.01 12.84 24.87
N TYR A 331 22.47 11.63 25.08
CA TYR A 331 21.81 10.84 24.04
C TYR A 331 20.30 10.76 24.28
N ALA A 332 19.51 10.86 23.21
CA ALA A 332 18.11 10.45 23.30
C ALA A 332 18.03 8.93 23.57
N ALA A 333 17.25 8.53 24.57
CA ALA A 333 17.11 7.14 25.00
C ALA A 333 16.23 6.32 24.06
N ALA A 334 16.51 5.02 23.96
CA ALA A 334 15.62 4.05 23.30
C ALA A 334 14.87 3.24 24.35
N SER A 335 13.60 2.90 24.10
CA SER A 335 12.80 2.04 24.96
C SER A 335 12.23 0.87 24.17
N VAL A 336 12.29 -0.33 24.74
CA VAL A 336 11.81 -1.58 24.15
C VAL A 336 10.89 -2.29 25.14
N THR A 337 9.64 -2.55 24.74
CA THR A 337 8.67 -3.24 25.59
C THR A 337 8.62 -4.73 25.28
N ALA A 338 9.10 -5.54 26.22
CA ALA A 338 9.00 -6.98 26.17
C ALA A 338 7.62 -7.44 26.69
N ALA A 339 6.87 -8.18 25.90
CA ALA A 339 5.61 -8.81 26.30
C ALA A 339 5.80 -10.31 26.54
N VAL A 340 5.26 -10.81 27.66
CA VAL A 340 5.16 -12.25 27.92
C VAL A 340 3.98 -12.79 27.14
N VAL A 341 4.24 -13.69 26.20
CA VAL A 341 3.21 -14.39 25.41
C VAL A 341 3.22 -15.86 25.77
N ALA A 342 2.09 -16.56 25.67
CA ALA A 342 2.14 -18.02 25.74
C ALA A 342 3.00 -18.55 24.57
N PRO A 343 3.80 -19.62 24.75
CA PRO A 343 4.43 -20.28 23.60
C PRO A 343 3.33 -20.77 22.67
N GLY A 344 3.35 -20.38 21.40
CA GLY A 344 2.25 -20.68 20.49
C GLY A 344 0.93 -19.97 20.83
N ALA A 345 0.99 -18.69 21.25
CA ALA A 345 -0.18 -17.81 21.31
C ALA A 345 -0.68 -17.47 19.89
N VAL A 346 -1.27 -18.47 19.25
CA VAL A 346 -1.73 -18.47 17.87
C VAL A 346 -3.19 -18.02 17.84
N ASP A 347 -3.56 -17.18 16.88
CA ASP A 347 -4.97 -16.89 16.65
C ASP A 347 -5.71 -18.19 16.29
N ALA A 348 -6.77 -18.52 17.03
CA ALA A 348 -7.57 -19.71 16.76
C ALA A 348 -8.09 -19.74 15.31
N ARG A 349 -8.23 -18.57 14.67
CA ARG A 349 -8.59 -18.39 13.26
C ARG A 349 -7.52 -18.92 12.29
N PHE A 350 -6.23 -18.69 12.56
CA PHE A 350 -5.15 -19.34 11.80
C PHE A 350 -5.21 -20.85 11.95
N THR A 351 -5.34 -21.35 13.19
CA THR A 351 -5.38 -22.80 13.44
C THR A 351 -6.56 -23.46 12.72
N GLN A 352 -7.73 -22.82 12.73
CA GLN A 352 -8.90 -23.30 12.01
C GLN A 352 -8.69 -23.29 10.50
N LEU A 353 -8.23 -22.18 9.91
CA LEU A 353 -7.99 -22.13 8.46
C LEU A 353 -6.88 -23.07 8.01
N TYR A 354 -5.82 -23.23 8.79
CA TYR A 354 -4.81 -24.26 8.53
C TYR A 354 -5.45 -25.65 8.49
N ASN A 355 -6.26 -26.00 9.50
CA ASN A 355 -6.96 -27.29 9.51
C ASN A 355 -7.93 -27.44 8.32
N ASP A 356 -8.64 -26.39 7.93
CA ASP A 356 -9.56 -26.41 6.79
C ASP A 356 -8.80 -26.56 5.46
N ILE A 357 -7.65 -25.90 5.29
CA ILE A 357 -6.79 -26.01 4.09
C ILE A 357 -6.15 -27.40 4.01
N LYS A 358 -5.68 -27.94 5.15
CA LYS A 358 -5.05 -29.26 5.21
C LYS A 358 -6.04 -30.43 5.25
N ASN A 359 -7.34 -30.19 5.41
CA ASN A 359 -8.37 -31.24 5.41
C ASN A 359 -8.55 -31.81 3.99
N PRO A 360 -8.24 -33.10 3.75
CA PRO A 360 -8.38 -33.69 2.41
C PRO A 360 -9.81 -33.66 1.88
N ALA A 361 -10.82 -33.63 2.75
CA ALA A 361 -12.23 -33.54 2.35
C ALA A 361 -12.62 -32.17 1.76
N ASN A 362 -11.79 -31.14 1.95
CA ASN A 362 -12.01 -29.81 1.36
C ASN A 362 -11.39 -29.68 -0.03
N GLY A 363 -10.46 -30.54 -0.44
CA GLY A 363 -10.00 -30.62 -1.83
C GLY A 363 -8.93 -29.62 -2.28
N TYR A 364 -8.24 -28.93 -1.37
CA TYR A 364 -7.15 -27.99 -1.73
C TYR A 364 -5.91 -28.64 -2.35
N PHE A 365 -5.71 -29.95 -2.13
CA PHE A 365 -4.54 -30.70 -2.58
C PHE A 365 -4.99 -31.91 -3.39
N SER A 366 -4.23 -32.23 -4.43
CA SER A 366 -4.38 -33.47 -5.19
C SER A 366 -3.97 -34.70 -4.36
N PRO A 367 -4.31 -35.92 -4.81
CA PRO A 367 -3.85 -37.16 -4.16
C PRO A 367 -2.32 -37.30 -4.05
N ASP A 368 -1.56 -36.59 -4.90
CA ASP A 368 -0.09 -36.52 -4.86
C ASP A 368 0.45 -35.53 -3.81
N GLY A 369 -0.44 -34.79 -3.12
CA GLY A 369 -0.09 -33.78 -2.14
C GLY A 369 0.34 -32.44 -2.74
N VAL A 370 0.03 -32.19 -4.03
CA VAL A 370 0.29 -30.93 -4.72
C VAL A 370 -0.92 -29.99 -4.54
N PRO A 371 -0.74 -28.73 -4.10
CA PRO A 371 -1.85 -27.79 -3.99
C PRO A 371 -2.41 -27.47 -5.38
N TYR A 372 -3.72 -27.35 -5.51
CA TYR A 372 -4.34 -26.78 -6.71
C TYR A 372 -4.33 -25.24 -6.64
N HIS A 373 -4.65 -24.56 -7.74
CA HIS A 373 -4.91 -23.12 -7.73
C HIS A 373 -6.16 -22.78 -6.92
N SER A 374 -7.22 -23.57 -7.04
CA SER A 374 -8.46 -23.48 -6.26
C SER A 374 -9.13 -24.84 -6.08
N ILE A 375 -10.06 -24.94 -5.11
CA ILE A 375 -10.91 -26.13 -4.94
C ILE A 375 -11.91 -26.27 -6.11
N GLU A 376 -12.46 -25.15 -6.56
CA GLU A 376 -13.38 -25.11 -7.68
C GLU A 376 -12.59 -25.19 -9.00
N THR A 377 -13.04 -26.04 -9.93
CA THR A 377 -12.38 -26.34 -11.21
C THR A 377 -12.64 -25.28 -12.30
N LEU A 378 -13.86 -24.75 -12.39
CA LEU A 378 -14.22 -23.69 -13.33
C LEU A 378 -13.71 -22.33 -12.86
N ILE A 379 -12.45 -22.05 -13.15
CA ILE A 379 -11.83 -20.74 -12.95
C ILE A 379 -10.84 -20.42 -14.07
N ASP A 380 -10.85 -19.16 -14.52
CA ASP A 380 -9.91 -18.63 -15.50
C ASP A 380 -9.49 -17.22 -15.06
N GLU A 381 -8.19 -16.96 -14.87
CA GLU A 381 -7.68 -15.64 -14.44
C GLU A 381 -6.16 -15.44 -14.61
N ALA A 382 -5.38 -16.52 -14.60
CA ALA A 382 -3.96 -16.55 -14.97
C ALA A 382 -3.53 -17.99 -15.31
N PRO A 383 -3.75 -18.99 -14.43
CA PRO A 383 -4.17 -20.31 -14.88
C PRO A 383 -5.57 -20.22 -15.51
N ASP A 384 -5.90 -21.17 -16.38
CA ASP A 384 -7.18 -21.25 -17.11
C ASP A 384 -8.05 -22.45 -16.69
N HIS A 385 -7.61 -23.20 -15.67
CA HIS A 385 -8.40 -24.20 -14.95
C HIS A 385 -7.96 -24.34 -13.48
N GLY A 386 -8.91 -24.55 -12.56
CA GLY A 386 -8.65 -24.47 -11.12
C GLY A 386 -7.80 -25.58 -10.52
N HIS A 387 -7.76 -26.75 -11.17
CA HIS A 387 -6.85 -27.85 -10.84
C HIS A 387 -5.54 -27.83 -11.64
N GLU A 388 -5.25 -26.74 -12.36
CA GLU A 388 -3.86 -26.37 -12.57
C GLU A 388 -3.25 -25.94 -11.21
N THR A 389 -1.94 -25.74 -11.18
CA THR A 389 -1.28 -25.07 -10.06
C THR A 389 -0.08 -24.29 -10.52
N THR A 390 0.37 -23.37 -9.67
CA THR A 390 1.40 -22.41 -10.00
C THR A 390 2.58 -22.46 -9.04
N SER A 391 3.74 -21.99 -9.48
CA SER A 391 4.87 -21.70 -8.58
C SER A 391 4.47 -20.74 -7.46
N GLU A 392 3.52 -19.85 -7.72
CA GLU A 392 2.88 -19.02 -6.72
C GLU A 392 2.20 -19.87 -5.63
N ALA A 393 1.30 -20.79 -5.98
CA ALA A 393 0.61 -21.66 -5.03
C ALA A 393 1.60 -22.48 -4.17
N PHE A 394 2.68 -23.01 -4.76
CA PHE A 394 3.77 -23.65 -4.01
C PHE A 394 4.49 -22.69 -3.05
N SER A 395 4.78 -21.46 -3.48
CA SER A 395 5.43 -20.45 -2.63
C SER A 395 4.54 -20.00 -1.46
N TYR A 396 3.22 -19.95 -1.66
CA TYR A 396 2.24 -19.76 -0.59
C TYR A 396 2.13 -20.98 0.32
N TRP A 397 2.14 -22.20 -0.20
CA TRP A 397 2.08 -23.40 0.64
C TRP A 397 3.25 -23.44 1.64
N LEU A 398 4.46 -23.11 1.19
CA LEU A 398 5.60 -22.96 2.08
C LEU A 398 5.37 -21.89 3.17
N TRP A 399 4.66 -20.80 2.89
CA TRP A 399 4.32 -19.78 3.88
C TRP A 399 3.35 -20.30 4.94
N LEU A 400 2.31 -21.04 4.52
CA LEU A 400 1.35 -21.68 5.41
C LEU A 400 2.06 -22.63 6.39
N GLU A 401 2.96 -23.47 5.88
CA GLU A 401 3.72 -24.41 6.71
C GLU A 401 4.80 -23.73 7.56
N ALA A 402 5.32 -22.57 7.13
CA ALA A 402 6.25 -21.77 7.93
C ALA A 402 5.56 -21.15 9.15
N GLU A 403 4.36 -20.59 8.97
CA GLU A 403 3.55 -20.12 10.09
C GLU A 403 3.05 -21.28 10.96
N HIS A 404 2.77 -22.46 10.38
CA HIS A 404 2.46 -23.65 11.19
C HIS A 404 3.65 -24.08 12.07
N GLY A 405 4.87 -24.04 11.51
CA GLY A 405 6.11 -24.29 12.26
C GLY A 405 6.35 -23.24 13.35
N SER A 406 6.09 -21.97 13.06
CA SER A 406 6.11 -20.85 14.03
C SER A 406 5.12 -21.07 15.19
N ALA A 407 3.88 -21.44 14.84
CA ALA A 407 2.76 -21.68 15.73
C ALA A 407 2.95 -22.88 16.67
N THR A 408 3.48 -24.00 16.15
CA THR A 408 3.44 -25.32 16.82
C THR A 408 4.82 -25.87 17.20
N GLY A 409 5.89 -25.31 16.62
CA GLY A 409 7.23 -25.89 16.68
C GLY A 409 7.44 -27.13 15.80
N GLN A 410 6.51 -27.46 14.91
CA GLN A 410 6.59 -28.63 14.02
C GLN A 410 7.00 -28.21 12.61
N TRP A 411 8.28 -28.43 12.26
CA TRP A 411 8.84 -28.05 10.95
C TRP A 411 8.85 -29.17 9.90
N ALA A 412 8.41 -30.37 10.26
CA ALA A 412 8.29 -31.48 9.31
C ALA A 412 7.32 -31.18 8.14
N PRO A 413 6.15 -30.52 8.32
CA PRO A 413 5.28 -30.12 7.21
C PRO A 413 5.96 -29.16 6.22
N PHE A 414 6.74 -28.19 6.72
CA PHE A 414 7.49 -27.25 5.88
C PHE A 414 8.53 -27.96 5.00
N ASN A 415 9.31 -28.88 5.59
CA ASN A 415 10.27 -29.68 4.85
C ASN A 415 9.59 -30.64 3.85
N ALA A 416 8.39 -31.14 4.16
CA ALA A 416 7.62 -31.97 3.23
C ALA A 416 7.11 -31.14 2.04
N ALA A 417 6.57 -29.94 2.27
CA ALA A 417 6.18 -29.01 1.22
C ALA A 417 7.35 -28.63 0.31
N TRP A 418 8.53 -28.39 0.90
CA TRP A 418 9.76 -28.12 0.15
C TRP A 418 10.16 -29.31 -0.75
N ALA A 419 10.10 -30.53 -0.24
CA ALA A 419 10.40 -31.74 -1.02
C ALA A 419 9.39 -31.96 -2.15
N THR A 420 8.11 -31.66 -1.95
CA THR A 420 7.07 -31.74 -2.98
C THR A 420 7.28 -30.67 -4.07
N MET A 421 7.67 -29.45 -3.70
CA MET A 421 8.09 -28.40 -4.65
C MET A 421 9.29 -28.84 -5.50
N GLU A 422 10.36 -29.32 -4.86
CA GLU A 422 11.56 -29.83 -5.57
C GLU A 422 11.25 -31.01 -6.49
N LYS A 423 10.27 -31.85 -6.13
CA LYS A 423 9.88 -33.05 -6.90
C LYS A 423 9.07 -32.72 -8.15
N TYR A 424 8.09 -31.81 -8.04
CA TYR A 424 7.06 -31.64 -9.07
C TYR A 424 7.17 -30.35 -9.87
N ILE A 425 7.61 -29.22 -9.29
CA ILE A 425 7.58 -27.93 -10.00
C ILE A 425 8.95 -27.36 -10.35
N ILE A 426 10.04 -27.87 -9.78
CA ILE A 426 11.42 -27.62 -10.26
C ILE A 426 11.80 -28.74 -11.26
N PRO A 427 12.05 -28.44 -12.55
CA PRO A 427 12.37 -29.47 -13.55
C PRO A 427 13.61 -30.29 -13.17
N SER A 428 13.50 -31.62 -13.18
CA SER A 428 14.62 -32.51 -12.85
C SER A 428 15.60 -32.66 -14.02
N GLN A 429 16.71 -33.39 -13.81
CA GLN A 429 17.64 -33.76 -14.89
C GLN A 429 16.97 -34.50 -16.06
N ALA A 430 15.86 -35.21 -15.82
CA ALA A 430 15.10 -35.89 -16.88
C ALA A 430 14.22 -34.93 -17.69
N ASP A 431 13.83 -33.80 -17.10
CA ASP A 431 12.93 -32.81 -17.68
C ASP A 431 13.69 -31.73 -18.47
N GLN A 432 14.90 -31.36 -18.00
CA GLN A 432 15.81 -30.42 -18.67
C GLN A 432 17.16 -31.07 -19.08
N PRO A 433 17.15 -32.18 -19.86
CA PRO A 433 18.30 -33.08 -20.01
C PRO A 433 19.50 -32.51 -20.77
N THR A 434 19.29 -31.52 -21.64
CA THR A 434 20.28 -31.07 -22.64
C THR A 434 20.83 -29.67 -22.39
N ASN A 435 20.76 -29.18 -21.13
CA ASN A 435 21.43 -27.93 -20.71
C ASN A 435 22.94 -27.90 -21.05
N SER A 436 23.58 -29.07 -21.21
CA SER A 436 24.98 -29.21 -21.64
C SER A 436 25.25 -28.71 -23.08
N PHE A 437 24.22 -28.50 -23.90
CA PHE A 437 24.31 -27.87 -25.23
C PHE A 437 24.25 -26.33 -25.17
N TYR A 438 24.05 -25.74 -23.99
CA TYR A 438 23.91 -24.30 -23.84
C TYR A 438 25.22 -23.55 -24.11
N ASN A 439 25.15 -22.49 -24.89
CA ASN A 439 26.30 -21.63 -25.20
C ASN A 439 26.10 -20.23 -24.59
N PRO A 440 26.78 -19.85 -23.50
CA PRO A 440 26.64 -18.52 -22.90
C PRO A 440 27.16 -17.38 -23.79
N GLN A 441 27.93 -17.65 -24.85
CA GLN A 441 28.33 -16.65 -25.85
C GLN A 441 27.26 -16.41 -26.93
N LYS A 442 26.24 -17.27 -27.01
CA LYS A 442 25.04 -17.09 -27.83
C LYS A 442 23.81 -17.66 -27.08
N PRO A 443 23.31 -16.96 -26.04
CA PRO A 443 22.27 -17.47 -25.14
C PRO A 443 20.96 -17.88 -25.80
N ALA A 444 20.58 -17.23 -26.90
CA ALA A 444 19.37 -17.51 -27.67
C ALA A 444 19.51 -16.97 -29.10
N THR A 445 18.52 -17.26 -29.94
CA THR A 445 18.27 -16.53 -31.19
C THR A 445 17.11 -15.56 -30.94
N TYR A 446 17.20 -14.34 -31.44
CA TYR A 446 16.15 -13.33 -31.29
C TYR A 446 14.90 -13.68 -32.11
N ALA A 447 13.73 -13.60 -31.47
CA ALA A 447 12.44 -13.37 -32.12
C ALA A 447 11.80 -12.10 -31.51
N ALA A 448 11.04 -11.37 -32.32
CA ALA A 448 10.30 -10.18 -31.88
C ALA A 448 9.05 -10.58 -31.09
N GLU A 449 8.62 -9.73 -30.17
CA GLU A 449 7.22 -9.74 -29.72
C GLU A 449 6.39 -8.82 -30.62
N TYR A 450 5.10 -9.11 -30.71
CA TYR A 450 4.08 -8.35 -31.43
C TYR A 450 2.87 -8.11 -30.52
N PRO A 451 2.14 -6.98 -30.70
CA PRO A 451 0.97 -6.65 -29.88
C PRO A 451 -0.13 -7.71 -29.87
N LEU A 452 -0.52 -8.23 -31.05
CA LEU A 452 -1.70 -9.10 -31.20
C LEU A 452 -1.32 -10.57 -31.42
N PRO A 453 -2.11 -11.54 -30.90
CA PRO A 453 -1.93 -12.97 -31.15
C PRO A 453 -1.90 -13.35 -32.65
N SER A 454 -2.60 -12.57 -33.49
CA SER A 454 -2.67 -12.77 -34.94
C SER A 454 -1.41 -12.44 -35.72
N GLN A 455 -0.37 -11.95 -35.04
CA GLN A 455 0.94 -11.64 -35.61
C GLN A 455 1.96 -12.76 -35.36
N TYR A 456 1.55 -13.85 -34.72
CA TYR A 456 2.36 -15.05 -34.45
C TYR A 456 1.97 -16.19 -35.42
N PRO A 457 2.89 -17.13 -35.73
CA PRO A 457 4.22 -17.33 -35.14
C PRO A 457 5.25 -16.25 -35.49
N SER A 458 6.08 -15.87 -34.51
CA SER A 458 7.11 -14.83 -34.66
C SER A 458 8.41 -15.41 -35.24
N GLU A 459 8.99 -14.77 -36.26
CA GLU A 459 10.19 -15.22 -36.96
C GLU A 459 11.44 -15.16 -36.06
N LEU A 460 12.22 -16.26 -36.04
CA LEU A 460 13.59 -16.24 -35.52
C LEU A 460 14.52 -15.52 -36.51
N VAL A 461 15.29 -14.53 -36.02
CA VAL A 461 16.17 -13.69 -36.83
C VAL A 461 17.64 -13.82 -36.37
N PRO A 462 18.39 -14.82 -36.89
CA PRO A 462 19.78 -15.08 -36.49
C PRO A 462 20.78 -13.94 -36.73
N SER A 463 20.42 -12.93 -37.53
CA SER A 463 21.26 -11.75 -37.81
C SER A 463 21.16 -10.66 -36.73
N VAL A 464 20.18 -10.72 -35.84
CA VAL A 464 20.10 -9.81 -34.67
C VAL A 464 21.08 -10.29 -33.61
N SER A 465 21.99 -9.41 -33.18
CA SER A 465 22.97 -9.72 -32.16
C SER A 465 22.32 -9.90 -30.78
N VAL A 466 22.75 -10.92 -30.04
CA VAL A 466 22.40 -11.13 -28.62
C VAL A 466 23.64 -10.88 -27.75
N GLY A 467 23.45 -10.56 -26.48
CA GLY A 467 24.54 -10.45 -25.51
C GLY A 467 25.05 -11.78 -24.99
N THR A 468 26.10 -11.72 -24.16
CA THR A 468 26.67 -12.89 -23.48
C THR A 468 26.04 -13.09 -22.10
N ASP A 469 25.72 -14.32 -21.73
CA ASP A 469 25.29 -14.69 -20.38
C ASP A 469 26.49 -14.78 -19.41
N PRO A 470 26.59 -13.92 -18.38
CA PRO A 470 27.67 -13.98 -17.39
C PRO A 470 27.42 -14.99 -16.27
N LEU A 471 26.23 -15.59 -16.15
CA LEU A 471 25.82 -16.39 -15.00
C LEU A 471 26.11 -17.88 -15.17
N ALA A 472 25.88 -18.47 -16.35
CA ALA A 472 25.89 -19.94 -16.52
C ALA A 472 27.20 -20.61 -16.05
N ALA A 473 28.36 -20.05 -16.41
CA ALA A 473 29.66 -20.60 -16.00
C ALA A 473 29.90 -20.48 -14.48
N GLU A 474 29.41 -19.39 -13.87
CA GLU A 474 29.49 -19.16 -12.42
C GLU A 474 28.60 -20.15 -11.65
N LEU A 475 27.34 -20.28 -12.07
CA LEU A 475 26.36 -21.21 -11.51
C LEU A 475 26.83 -22.67 -11.63
N LYS A 476 27.37 -23.05 -12.81
CA LYS A 476 27.95 -24.39 -13.02
C LYS A 476 29.11 -24.66 -12.06
N ALA A 477 29.99 -23.69 -11.86
CA ALA A 477 31.11 -23.82 -10.91
C ALA A 477 30.63 -23.90 -9.44
N ALA A 478 29.56 -23.17 -9.09
CA ALA A 478 29.00 -23.14 -7.74
C ALA A 478 28.20 -24.41 -7.36
N TYR A 479 27.54 -25.05 -8.33
CA TYR A 479 26.59 -26.15 -8.08
C TYR A 479 26.91 -27.47 -8.80
N GLY A 480 27.93 -27.52 -9.66
CA GLY A 480 28.38 -28.75 -10.33
C GLY A 480 27.44 -29.31 -11.40
N THR A 481 26.47 -28.52 -11.85
CA THR A 481 25.46 -28.90 -12.86
C THR A 481 25.15 -27.74 -13.79
N ASP A 482 24.77 -28.04 -15.04
CA ASP A 482 24.25 -27.05 -15.97
C ASP A 482 22.76 -26.76 -15.74
N ASN A 483 22.04 -27.57 -14.98
CA ASN A 483 20.60 -27.43 -14.77
C ASN A 483 20.24 -26.14 -14.02
N ILE A 484 19.10 -25.57 -14.38
CA ILE A 484 18.49 -24.45 -13.65
C ILE A 484 17.78 -24.98 -12.40
N TYR A 485 17.96 -24.31 -11.27
CA TYR A 485 17.25 -24.60 -10.03
C TYR A 485 16.31 -23.44 -9.69
N GLY A 486 15.13 -23.47 -10.29
CA GLY A 486 14.03 -22.52 -10.11
C GLY A 486 12.74 -23.16 -10.61
N MET A 487 11.59 -22.68 -10.14
CA MET A 487 10.32 -23.33 -10.46
C MET A 487 9.89 -23.06 -11.91
N HIS A 488 9.25 -24.03 -12.57
CA HIS A 488 8.36 -23.71 -13.68
C HIS A 488 7.09 -23.03 -13.15
N TRP A 489 6.48 -22.12 -13.90
CA TRP A 489 5.38 -21.32 -13.37
C TRP A 489 4.03 -22.05 -13.29
N LEU A 490 3.75 -23.05 -14.14
CA LEU A 490 2.44 -23.70 -14.28
C LEU A 490 2.57 -25.24 -14.40
N LEU A 491 1.65 -25.97 -13.77
CA LEU A 491 1.44 -27.41 -13.95
C LEU A 491 -0.05 -27.72 -14.13
N ASP A 492 -0.36 -28.71 -14.97
CA ASP A 492 -1.64 -29.42 -14.94
C ASP A 492 -1.51 -30.57 -13.92
N VAL A 493 -2.14 -30.42 -12.76
CA VAL A 493 -1.96 -31.35 -11.64
C VAL A 493 -2.65 -32.68 -11.91
N ASP A 494 -3.87 -32.65 -12.44
CA ASP A 494 -4.69 -33.84 -12.65
C ASP A 494 -4.54 -34.48 -14.04
N ASN A 495 -3.78 -33.85 -14.95
CA ASN A 495 -3.70 -34.17 -16.38
C ASN A 495 -5.05 -33.98 -17.08
N VAL A 496 -5.77 -32.89 -16.77
CA VAL A 496 -7.06 -32.52 -17.38
C VAL A 496 -6.92 -32.24 -18.88
N TYR A 497 -5.79 -31.69 -19.30
CA TYR A 497 -5.46 -31.48 -20.70
C TYR A 497 -5.07 -32.77 -21.42
N GLY A 498 -4.66 -33.81 -20.68
CA GLY A 498 -4.30 -35.12 -21.22
C GLY A 498 -2.92 -35.19 -21.88
N PHE A 499 -2.04 -34.20 -21.70
CA PHE A 499 -0.70 -34.21 -22.32
C PHE A 499 0.23 -35.29 -21.74
N GLY A 500 0.14 -35.54 -20.44
CA GLY A 500 1.11 -36.37 -19.74
C GLY A 500 2.56 -35.84 -19.83
N ARG A 501 3.52 -36.61 -19.31
CA ARG A 501 4.94 -36.18 -19.28
C ARG A 501 5.60 -36.44 -20.62
N CYS A 502 5.91 -35.37 -21.35
CA CYS A 502 6.47 -35.43 -22.71
C CYS A 502 5.56 -36.17 -23.74
N GLY A 503 4.23 -36.12 -23.58
CA GLY A 503 3.30 -36.80 -24.49
C GLY A 503 3.05 -38.27 -24.12
N ASP A 504 3.15 -38.64 -22.84
CA ASP A 504 2.79 -39.99 -22.36
C ASP A 504 1.29 -40.15 -22.04
N GLU A 505 0.50 -39.08 -22.23
CA GLU A 505 -0.95 -38.97 -22.02
C GLU A 505 -1.48 -39.33 -20.61
N THR A 506 -0.62 -39.77 -19.69
CA THR A 506 -1.04 -40.52 -18.49
C THR A 506 -0.39 -40.06 -17.19
N SER A 507 0.79 -39.46 -17.23
CA SER A 507 1.42 -38.87 -16.03
C SER A 507 0.65 -37.66 -15.53
N LYS A 508 0.61 -37.48 -14.21
CA LYS A 508 0.08 -36.30 -13.51
C LYS A 508 1.18 -35.29 -13.17
N ASN A 509 0.79 -34.08 -12.73
CA ASN A 509 1.68 -32.97 -12.39
C ASN A 509 2.53 -32.56 -13.61
N VAL A 510 1.84 -32.32 -14.73
CA VAL A 510 2.43 -32.13 -16.05
C VAL A 510 2.88 -30.68 -16.22
N TYR A 511 4.14 -30.48 -16.61
CA TYR A 511 4.63 -29.17 -17.02
C TYR A 511 3.94 -28.71 -18.33
N ILE A 512 3.18 -27.62 -18.25
CA ILE A 512 2.46 -26.99 -19.36
C ILE A 512 2.73 -25.49 -19.38
N ASN A 513 2.39 -24.83 -20.49
CA ASN A 513 2.41 -23.37 -20.59
C ASN A 513 1.27 -22.90 -21.48
N THR A 514 0.91 -21.62 -21.36
CA THR A 514 -0.20 -20.98 -22.09
C THR A 514 0.31 -19.75 -22.85
N PHE A 515 0.63 -18.67 -22.13
CA PHE A 515 1.04 -17.39 -22.72
C PHE A 515 2.33 -17.47 -23.54
N GLN A 516 2.27 -17.06 -24.81
CA GLN A 516 3.41 -17.00 -25.75
C GLN A 516 3.30 -15.86 -26.79
N ARG A 517 2.14 -15.19 -26.93
CA ARG A 517 1.79 -14.37 -28.11
C ARG A 517 1.47 -12.91 -27.79
N GLY A 518 2.22 -12.33 -26.85
CA GLY A 518 2.31 -10.88 -26.65
C GLY A 518 1.25 -10.28 -25.72
N PRO A 519 1.20 -8.93 -25.60
CA PRO A 519 0.47 -8.23 -24.55
C PRO A 519 -1.05 -8.32 -24.66
N GLN A 520 -1.59 -8.57 -25.84
CA GLN A 520 -3.04 -8.75 -26.08
C GLN A 520 -3.42 -10.24 -26.17
N GLU A 521 -2.58 -11.16 -25.67
CA GLU A 521 -3.01 -12.54 -25.41
C GLU A 521 -3.52 -12.63 -23.96
N SER A 522 -4.84 -12.48 -23.76
CA SER A 522 -5.47 -12.81 -22.48
C SER A 522 -5.52 -14.33 -22.27
N THR A 523 -5.85 -14.77 -21.05
CA THR A 523 -5.98 -16.21 -20.73
C THR A 523 -6.94 -16.93 -21.69
N PHE A 524 -8.10 -16.33 -21.95
CA PHE A 524 -9.13 -16.78 -22.89
C PHE A 524 -8.61 -17.04 -24.32
N GLU A 525 -7.49 -16.44 -24.70
CA GLU A 525 -6.98 -16.46 -26.07
C GLU A 525 -5.82 -17.42 -26.28
N THR A 526 -5.33 -18.06 -25.20
CA THR A 526 -4.19 -18.98 -25.22
C THR A 526 -4.53 -20.36 -25.82
N VAL A 527 -3.50 -21.01 -26.37
CA VAL A 527 -3.51 -22.46 -26.70
C VAL A 527 -2.60 -23.17 -25.70
N PRO A 528 -3.14 -23.93 -24.73
CA PRO A 528 -2.35 -24.67 -23.76
C PRO A 528 -1.50 -25.72 -24.46
N GLN A 529 -0.25 -25.87 -24.03
CA GLN A 529 0.73 -26.72 -24.71
C GLN A 529 1.72 -27.36 -23.72
N PRO A 530 2.28 -28.55 -24.03
CA PRO A 530 3.18 -29.24 -23.13
C PRO A 530 4.57 -28.59 -23.14
N SER A 531 5.12 -28.34 -21.96
CA SER A 531 6.46 -27.76 -21.81
C SER A 531 7.57 -28.67 -22.37
N CYS A 532 7.30 -29.98 -22.50
CA CYS A 532 8.08 -30.94 -23.28
C CYS A 532 7.31 -31.32 -24.56
N ASP A 533 7.60 -30.66 -25.68
CA ASP A 533 6.93 -30.89 -26.96
C ASP A 533 7.65 -31.96 -27.79
N THR A 534 7.01 -33.12 -27.88
CA THR A 534 7.49 -34.31 -28.61
C THR A 534 6.77 -34.53 -29.95
N PHE A 535 5.91 -33.58 -30.37
CA PHE A 535 5.02 -33.68 -31.53
C PHE A 535 3.96 -34.79 -31.42
N ALA A 536 3.60 -35.20 -30.20
CA ALA A 536 2.54 -36.18 -29.95
C ALA A 536 1.13 -35.61 -30.18
N HIS A 537 0.95 -34.31 -29.93
CA HIS A 537 -0.31 -33.56 -30.07
C HIS A 537 -0.05 -32.22 -30.75
N GLY A 538 -1.09 -31.45 -31.05
CA GLY A 538 -0.99 -30.23 -31.84
C GLY A 538 -0.98 -30.53 -33.34
N GLY A 539 -0.20 -29.77 -34.10
CA GLY A 539 0.02 -29.96 -35.54
C GLY A 539 1.26 -30.82 -35.86
N PRO A 540 1.70 -30.85 -37.13
CA PRO A 540 2.85 -31.66 -37.56
C PRO A 540 4.18 -31.35 -36.85
N ASN A 541 4.31 -30.15 -36.27
CA ASN A 541 5.48 -29.68 -35.52
C ASN A 541 5.17 -29.50 -34.03
N GLY A 542 4.18 -30.22 -33.50
CA GLY A 542 3.64 -29.99 -32.16
C GLY A 542 2.85 -28.69 -32.10
N PHE A 543 3.14 -27.86 -31.11
CA PHE A 543 2.56 -26.53 -30.96
C PHE A 543 3.53 -25.41 -31.37
N LEU A 544 4.78 -25.74 -31.69
CA LEU A 544 5.88 -24.77 -31.84
C LEU A 544 5.61 -23.70 -32.92
N ASP A 545 4.99 -24.10 -34.03
CA ASP A 545 4.71 -23.24 -35.18
C ASP A 545 3.42 -22.40 -35.03
N LEU A 546 2.78 -22.42 -33.85
CA LEU A 546 1.84 -21.38 -33.42
C LEU A 546 2.56 -20.15 -32.83
N PHE A 547 3.77 -20.33 -32.29
CA PHE A 547 4.45 -19.33 -31.45
C PHE A 547 5.71 -18.76 -32.11
N THR A 548 6.56 -19.64 -32.65
CA THR A 548 7.85 -19.28 -33.25
C THR A 548 7.94 -19.84 -34.65
N LYS A 549 8.40 -19.03 -35.61
CA LYS A 549 8.59 -19.44 -37.00
C LYS A 549 10.07 -19.67 -37.27
N ASP A 550 10.38 -20.87 -37.73
CA ASP A 550 11.72 -21.33 -38.11
C ASP A 550 11.67 -22.09 -39.44
N ALA A 551 12.84 -22.32 -40.05
CA ALA A 551 12.99 -23.12 -41.26
C ALA A 551 12.79 -24.64 -41.01
N SER A 552 12.91 -25.08 -39.77
CA SER A 552 12.71 -26.47 -39.34
C SER A 552 12.44 -26.55 -37.84
N TYR A 553 11.63 -27.52 -37.40
CA TYR A 553 11.28 -27.70 -35.98
C TYR A 553 11.92 -28.96 -35.41
N ALA A 554 12.33 -28.89 -34.14
CA ALA A 554 12.89 -30.00 -33.38
C ALA A 554 12.11 -30.20 -32.08
N LYS A 555 11.92 -31.48 -31.70
CA LYS A 555 11.32 -31.88 -30.42
C LYS A 555 12.13 -31.28 -29.27
N GLN A 556 11.49 -30.56 -28.37
CA GLN A 556 12.18 -29.69 -27.42
C GLN A 556 11.44 -29.57 -26.10
N TRP A 557 12.18 -29.25 -25.05
CA TRP A 557 11.65 -28.88 -23.74
C TRP A 557 11.93 -27.38 -23.48
N LYS A 558 11.04 -26.72 -22.74
CA LYS A 558 11.11 -25.29 -22.41
C LYS A 558 10.38 -25.01 -21.10
N TYR A 559 10.98 -24.20 -20.24
CA TYR A 559 10.42 -23.80 -18.95
C TYR A 559 10.53 -22.29 -18.77
N THR A 560 9.46 -21.69 -18.26
CA THR A 560 9.39 -20.29 -17.85
C THR A 560 9.23 -20.23 -16.32
N ASN A 561 10.02 -19.39 -15.66
CA ASN A 561 9.89 -19.10 -14.23
C ASN A 561 9.03 -17.85 -14.00
N ALA A 562 8.30 -17.81 -12.88
CA ALA A 562 7.69 -16.60 -12.31
C ALA A 562 8.59 -16.08 -11.16
N PRO A 563 9.38 -15.01 -11.38
CA PRO A 563 10.43 -14.60 -10.44
C PRO A 563 9.90 -14.17 -9.07
N ASP A 564 8.70 -13.60 -9.02
CA ASP A 564 8.05 -13.17 -7.77
C ASP A 564 7.79 -14.37 -6.83
N ALA A 565 7.43 -15.53 -7.38
CA ALA A 565 7.20 -16.77 -6.64
C ALA A 565 8.50 -17.36 -6.08
N ASP A 566 9.56 -17.46 -6.89
CA ASP A 566 10.89 -17.89 -6.42
C ASP A 566 11.43 -16.94 -5.32
N ALA A 567 11.20 -15.62 -5.44
CA ALA A 567 11.55 -14.69 -4.35
C ALA A 567 10.65 -14.84 -3.11
N ARG A 568 9.36 -15.12 -3.27
CA ARG A 568 8.43 -15.42 -2.16
C ARG A 568 8.92 -16.66 -1.38
N VAL A 569 9.43 -17.69 -2.06
CA VAL A 569 10.09 -18.85 -1.41
C VAL A 569 11.30 -18.44 -0.55
N VAL A 570 12.15 -17.54 -1.04
CA VAL A 570 13.31 -17.03 -0.27
C VAL A 570 12.87 -16.21 0.96
N GLN A 571 11.88 -15.33 0.79
CA GLN A 571 11.28 -14.52 1.85
C GLN A 571 10.68 -15.42 2.96
N VAL A 572 9.90 -16.43 2.56
CA VAL A 572 9.30 -17.41 3.47
C VAL A 572 10.35 -18.23 4.21
N ALA A 573 11.37 -18.74 3.50
CA ALA A 573 12.44 -19.52 4.13
C ALA A 573 13.22 -18.71 5.18
N TYR A 574 13.39 -17.41 4.97
CA TYR A 574 13.98 -16.51 5.97
C TYR A 574 13.15 -16.42 7.25
N TRP A 575 11.83 -16.24 7.13
CA TRP A 575 10.93 -16.18 8.28
C TRP A 575 10.86 -17.51 9.02
N ALA A 576 10.73 -18.62 8.29
CA ALA A 576 10.85 -19.97 8.84
C ALA A 576 12.15 -20.14 9.63
N LEU A 577 13.30 -19.69 9.11
CA LEU A 577 14.56 -19.71 9.84
C LEU A 577 14.54 -18.82 11.09
N GLN A 578 13.95 -17.62 11.05
CA GLN A 578 13.88 -16.74 12.23
C GLN A 578 13.09 -17.42 13.35
N TRP A 579 11.86 -17.87 13.06
CA TRP A 579 10.98 -18.50 14.04
C TRP A 579 11.53 -19.84 14.54
N ALA A 580 12.13 -20.66 13.66
CA ALA A 580 12.82 -21.87 14.08
C ALA A 580 14.03 -21.55 14.98
N THR A 581 14.75 -20.44 14.74
CA THR A 581 15.86 -20.00 15.60
C THR A 581 15.36 -19.55 16.98
N GLU A 582 14.25 -18.82 17.04
CA GLU A 582 13.58 -18.43 18.31
C GLU A 582 13.18 -19.66 19.15
N GLN A 583 12.83 -20.76 18.49
CA GLN A 583 12.50 -22.04 19.12
C GLN A 583 13.71 -22.96 19.38
N GLY A 584 14.93 -22.60 18.94
CA GLY A 584 16.12 -23.46 19.03
C GLY A 584 16.14 -24.65 18.05
N LYS A 585 15.33 -24.58 16.99
CA LYS A 585 15.05 -25.64 15.99
C LYS A 585 15.64 -25.36 14.60
N GLN A 586 16.44 -24.30 14.44
CA GLN A 586 17.01 -23.87 13.15
C GLN A 586 17.78 -24.96 12.36
N ALA A 587 18.30 -25.98 13.05
CA ALA A 587 18.95 -27.12 12.40
C ALA A 587 17.97 -27.94 11.52
N GLU A 588 16.69 -28.02 11.89
CA GLU A 588 15.62 -28.72 11.17
C GLU A 588 15.38 -28.15 9.77
N LEU A 589 15.75 -26.88 9.51
CA LEU A 589 15.51 -26.15 8.26
C LEU A 589 16.77 -25.94 7.40
N SER A 590 17.93 -26.44 7.84
CA SER A 590 19.23 -26.12 7.23
C SER A 590 19.32 -26.43 5.73
N ALA A 591 18.69 -27.51 5.26
CA ALA A 591 18.63 -27.87 3.84
C ALA A 591 17.76 -26.91 3.02
N ALA A 592 16.54 -26.61 3.50
CA ALA A 592 15.64 -25.68 2.83
C ALA A 592 16.24 -24.27 2.73
N VAL A 593 16.91 -23.79 3.78
CA VAL A 593 17.63 -22.50 3.77
C VAL A 593 18.75 -22.48 2.73
N ALA A 594 19.56 -23.54 2.64
CA ALA A 594 20.61 -23.66 1.64
C ALA A 594 20.05 -23.75 0.20
N ASN A 595 18.89 -24.40 0.02
CA ASN A 595 18.23 -24.52 -1.27
C ASN A 595 17.48 -23.23 -1.66
N ALA A 596 17.00 -22.43 -0.70
CA ALA A 596 16.51 -21.06 -0.93
C ALA A 596 17.65 -20.14 -1.40
N ALA A 597 18.82 -20.21 -0.77
CA ALA A 597 20.02 -19.49 -1.23
C ALA A 597 20.43 -19.90 -2.66
N LYS A 598 20.30 -21.19 -3.00
CA LYS A 598 20.51 -21.72 -4.35
C LYS A 598 19.47 -21.17 -5.34
N MET A 599 18.18 -21.21 -5.02
CA MET A 599 17.10 -20.64 -5.86
C MET A 599 17.35 -19.16 -6.14
N GLY A 600 17.68 -18.38 -5.10
CA GLY A 600 18.10 -16.99 -5.22
C GLY A 600 19.33 -16.77 -6.11
N ASP A 601 20.21 -17.77 -6.26
CA ASP A 601 21.36 -17.69 -7.17
C ASP A 601 20.96 -17.75 -8.65
N TYR A 602 20.05 -18.67 -9.00
CA TYR A 602 19.52 -18.83 -10.36
C TYR A 602 18.52 -17.72 -10.71
N LEU A 603 17.73 -17.25 -9.74
CA LEU A 603 16.78 -16.15 -9.88
C LEU A 603 17.41 -14.84 -10.40
N ARG A 604 18.74 -14.68 -10.29
CA ARG A 604 19.50 -13.59 -10.92
C ARG A 604 19.33 -13.51 -12.44
N TYR A 605 18.89 -14.58 -13.12
CA TYR A 605 18.52 -14.51 -14.54
C TYR A 605 17.39 -13.49 -14.82
N SER A 606 16.50 -13.25 -13.85
CA SER A 606 15.46 -12.21 -13.95
C SER A 606 16.01 -10.78 -14.04
N PHE A 607 17.29 -10.55 -13.72
CA PHE A 607 17.89 -9.20 -13.78
C PHE A 607 18.32 -8.79 -15.19
N TYR A 608 18.37 -9.75 -16.12
CA TYR A 608 18.93 -9.55 -17.44
C TYR A 608 17.83 -9.29 -18.47
N ASP A 609 18.14 -8.41 -19.41
CA ASP A 609 17.36 -8.22 -20.63
C ASP A 609 17.11 -9.55 -21.37
N LYS A 610 15.95 -9.69 -22.03
CA LYS A 610 15.51 -10.93 -22.71
C LYS A 610 16.61 -11.56 -23.57
N TYR A 611 17.32 -10.75 -24.37
CA TYR A 611 18.41 -11.21 -25.23
C TYR A 611 19.76 -10.62 -24.82
N PHE A 612 19.93 -10.34 -23.52
CA PHE A 612 21.15 -9.79 -22.92
C PHE A 612 21.62 -8.49 -23.59
N LYS A 613 20.69 -7.65 -24.09
CA LYS A 613 21.02 -6.28 -24.56
C LYS A 613 21.33 -5.37 -23.37
N GLN A 614 22.11 -4.31 -23.61
CA GLN A 614 22.36 -3.30 -22.58
C GLN A 614 21.09 -2.45 -22.31
N PRO A 615 20.89 -1.95 -21.08
CA PRO A 615 19.86 -0.97 -20.75
C PRO A 615 19.90 0.28 -21.64
N GLY A 616 18.73 0.78 -22.04
CA GLY A 616 18.59 1.91 -22.97
C GLY A 616 18.57 1.52 -24.45
N CYS A 617 18.27 0.27 -24.77
CA CYS A 617 18.16 -0.21 -26.15
C CYS A 617 17.00 0.48 -26.91
N ALA A 618 17.22 0.81 -28.18
CA ALA A 618 16.25 1.53 -29.04
C ALA A 618 16.29 1.10 -30.53
N SER A 619 16.99 0.01 -30.82
CA SER A 619 16.87 -0.75 -32.08
C SER A 619 17.39 -2.18 -31.86
N THR A 620 17.03 -3.14 -32.69
CA THR A 620 17.63 -4.50 -32.67
C THR A 620 19.14 -4.49 -32.87
N SER A 621 19.69 -3.43 -33.48
CA SER A 621 21.13 -3.18 -33.66
C SER A 621 21.81 -2.54 -32.43
N CYS A 622 21.10 -2.32 -31.32
CA CYS A 622 21.69 -1.78 -30.10
C CYS A 622 22.79 -2.71 -29.53
N ALA A 623 23.66 -2.12 -28.70
CA ALA A 623 24.80 -2.80 -28.14
C ALA A 623 24.39 -4.06 -27.35
N ALA A 624 24.95 -5.19 -27.77
CA ALA A 624 24.91 -6.43 -27.02
C ALA A 624 25.64 -6.27 -25.67
N GLY A 625 25.15 -6.93 -24.63
CA GLY A 625 25.87 -7.04 -23.36
C GLY A 625 27.11 -7.91 -23.51
N THR A 626 28.16 -7.54 -22.79
CA THR A 626 29.46 -8.24 -22.72
C THR A 626 29.71 -8.81 -21.32
N GLY A 627 28.61 -9.08 -20.60
CA GLY A 627 28.57 -9.55 -19.23
C GLY A 627 27.49 -8.81 -18.44
N LYS A 628 27.82 -8.38 -17.21
CA LYS A 628 26.84 -7.79 -16.27
C LYS A 628 26.28 -6.43 -16.68
N ASN A 629 26.80 -5.79 -17.73
CA ASN A 629 26.21 -4.59 -18.33
C ASN A 629 24.89 -4.84 -19.08
N ALA A 630 24.46 -6.09 -19.26
CA ALA A 630 23.10 -6.45 -19.66
C ALA A 630 22.09 -6.49 -18.50
N SER A 631 22.55 -6.37 -17.25
CA SER A 631 21.67 -6.38 -16.08
C SER A 631 21.01 -5.03 -15.86
N ASN A 632 19.69 -5.03 -15.67
CA ASN A 632 18.94 -3.89 -15.16
C ASN A 632 18.79 -3.93 -13.61
N ASN A 633 19.21 -5.02 -12.96
CA ASN A 633 19.11 -5.29 -11.51
C ASN A 633 17.68 -5.25 -10.91
N LEU A 634 16.63 -5.30 -11.73
CA LEU A 634 15.25 -5.47 -11.29
C LEU A 634 14.82 -6.92 -11.51
N MET A 635 13.80 -7.37 -10.79
CA MET A 635 13.14 -8.62 -11.13
C MET A 635 12.23 -8.38 -12.34
N SER A 636 12.55 -8.99 -13.48
CA SER A 636 11.69 -8.98 -14.66
C SER A 636 10.48 -9.93 -14.50
N TRP A 637 9.57 -9.91 -15.47
CA TRP A 637 8.38 -10.78 -15.46
C TRP A 637 8.70 -12.28 -15.56
N TYR A 638 9.79 -12.63 -16.20
CA TYR A 638 10.23 -14.02 -16.35
C TYR A 638 11.72 -14.13 -16.61
N TYR A 639 12.27 -15.30 -16.32
CA TYR A 639 13.35 -15.87 -17.13
C TYR A 639 12.89 -17.22 -17.66
N ALA A 640 13.44 -17.65 -18.78
CA ALA A 640 13.07 -18.93 -19.40
C ALA A 640 14.30 -19.63 -19.99
N TRP A 641 14.22 -20.95 -20.07
CA TRP A 641 15.27 -21.79 -20.63
C TRP A 641 14.66 -23.00 -21.34
N GLY A 642 15.37 -23.52 -22.33
CA GLY A 642 14.91 -24.66 -23.11
C GLY A 642 16.02 -25.32 -23.91
N GLY A 643 15.72 -26.44 -24.55
CA GLY A 643 16.66 -27.19 -25.37
C GLY A 643 16.02 -28.25 -26.23
N ALA A 644 16.72 -28.65 -27.29
CA ALA A 644 16.34 -29.81 -28.07
C ALA A 644 16.40 -31.07 -27.20
N THR A 645 15.46 -32.00 -27.40
CA THR A 645 15.44 -33.29 -26.68
C THR A 645 16.58 -34.23 -27.07
N ASP A 646 17.20 -34.03 -28.24
CA ASP A 646 18.27 -34.87 -28.76
C ASP A 646 19.49 -34.09 -29.32
N ALA A 647 20.57 -34.83 -29.54
CA ALA A 647 21.85 -34.31 -30.00
C ALA A 647 21.94 -34.02 -31.53
N ASN A 648 20.96 -34.43 -32.34
CA ASN A 648 20.94 -34.14 -33.77
C ASN A 648 20.58 -32.66 -34.01
N ALA A 649 19.66 -32.13 -33.21
CA ALA A 649 19.39 -30.70 -33.14
C ALA A 649 20.43 -29.96 -32.28
N GLY A 650 20.81 -30.52 -31.13
CA GLY A 650 22.08 -30.18 -30.47
C GLY A 650 22.21 -28.75 -29.91
N TRP A 651 21.11 -28.13 -29.48
CA TRP A 651 21.10 -26.77 -28.93
C TRP A 651 20.33 -26.65 -27.62
N ALA A 652 20.67 -25.63 -26.82
CA ALA A 652 19.89 -25.15 -25.68
C ALA A 652 20.00 -23.62 -25.56
N TRP A 653 19.01 -22.97 -24.95
CA TRP A 653 18.90 -21.51 -24.85
C TRP A 653 18.44 -21.05 -23.46
N ARG A 654 18.71 -19.77 -23.15
CA ARG A 654 18.27 -19.04 -21.95
C ARG A 654 17.98 -17.59 -22.31
N ILE A 655 16.92 -17.04 -21.72
CA ILE A 655 16.53 -15.63 -21.81
C ILE A 655 16.17 -15.11 -20.42
N GLY A 656 16.49 -13.85 -20.15
CA GLY A 656 15.84 -13.10 -19.07
C GLY A 656 14.50 -12.54 -19.53
N SER A 657 14.15 -11.34 -19.08
CA SER A 657 13.05 -10.56 -19.69
C SER A 657 13.37 -9.07 -19.64
N SER A 658 13.03 -8.38 -20.73
CA SER A 658 13.27 -6.95 -20.87
C SER A 658 12.28 -6.09 -20.09
N VAL A 659 11.24 -6.67 -19.48
CA VAL A 659 10.12 -5.96 -18.85
C VAL A 659 10.05 -6.28 -17.35
N SER A 660 9.98 -5.24 -16.51
CA SER A 660 9.86 -5.38 -15.05
C SER A 660 8.62 -4.67 -14.54
N HIS A 661 7.79 -5.38 -13.78
CA HIS A 661 6.60 -4.86 -13.09
C HIS A 661 6.92 -4.59 -11.62
N PHE A 662 6.46 -3.49 -11.03
CA PHE A 662 6.72 -3.20 -9.60
C PHE A 662 6.15 -4.31 -8.69
N GLY A 663 5.02 -4.90 -9.09
CA GLY A 663 4.36 -6.04 -8.44
C GLY A 663 5.27 -7.28 -8.22
N TYR A 664 6.27 -7.46 -9.07
CA TYR A 664 7.20 -8.59 -9.04
C TYR A 664 8.44 -8.35 -8.16
N GLN A 665 8.69 -7.10 -7.75
CA GLN A 665 9.86 -6.80 -6.93
C GLN A 665 9.72 -7.40 -5.53
N ASN A 666 10.83 -7.82 -4.94
CA ASN A 666 10.90 -8.33 -3.58
C ASN A 666 12.15 -7.82 -2.85
N PRO A 667 12.09 -6.60 -2.30
CA PRO A 667 13.21 -6.01 -1.55
C PRO A 667 13.58 -6.81 -0.30
N MET A 668 12.65 -7.59 0.26
CA MET A 668 12.93 -8.46 1.40
C MET A 668 13.82 -9.63 0.98
N ALA A 669 13.47 -10.36 -0.08
CA ALA A 669 14.31 -11.40 -0.67
C ALA A 669 15.68 -10.85 -1.11
N ALA A 670 15.72 -9.66 -1.72
CA ALA A 670 16.97 -9.02 -2.11
C ALA A 670 17.86 -8.68 -0.91
N TYR A 671 17.29 -8.19 0.21
CA TYR A 671 18.01 -8.01 1.47
C TYR A 671 18.50 -9.33 2.05
N ILE A 672 17.67 -10.38 2.05
CA ILE A 672 18.03 -11.71 2.56
C ILE A 672 19.29 -12.25 1.87
N LEU A 673 19.27 -12.31 0.53
CA LEU A 673 20.35 -12.89 -0.29
C LEU A 673 21.64 -12.05 -0.31
N SER A 674 21.55 -10.76 0.01
CA SER A 674 22.69 -9.84 0.06
C SER A 674 23.28 -9.62 1.47
N ASN A 675 22.48 -9.74 2.54
CA ASN A 675 22.89 -9.35 3.88
C ASN A 675 22.73 -10.44 4.96
N VAL A 676 21.93 -11.49 4.75
CA VAL A 676 21.76 -12.58 5.73
C VAL A 676 22.73 -13.72 5.41
N SER A 677 23.67 -13.98 6.32
CA SER A 677 24.77 -14.93 6.11
C SER A 677 24.31 -16.37 5.78
N ALA A 678 23.23 -16.83 6.41
CA ALA A 678 22.66 -18.15 6.15
C ALA A 678 22.09 -18.32 4.72
N PHE A 679 21.75 -17.21 4.06
CA PHE A 679 21.17 -17.18 2.71
C PHE A 679 22.14 -16.68 1.63
N THR A 680 23.41 -16.48 1.96
CA THR A 680 24.41 -16.02 0.97
C THR A 680 24.56 -17.08 -0.13
N PRO A 681 24.25 -16.78 -1.41
CA PRO A 681 24.37 -17.75 -2.49
C PRO A 681 25.83 -18.17 -2.73
N LYS A 682 26.05 -19.36 -3.30
CA LYS A 682 27.41 -19.89 -3.49
C LYS A 682 28.21 -19.19 -4.58
N SER A 683 27.55 -18.63 -5.59
CA SER A 683 28.22 -17.93 -6.68
C SER A 683 28.97 -16.68 -6.19
N PRO A 684 30.28 -16.53 -6.50
CA PRO A 684 31.13 -15.47 -5.92
C PRO A 684 30.59 -14.04 -6.04
N THR A 685 29.82 -13.74 -7.09
CA THR A 685 29.29 -12.38 -7.35
C THR A 685 27.84 -12.19 -6.93
N ALA A 686 27.09 -13.26 -6.63
CA ALA A 686 25.64 -13.20 -6.42
C ALA A 686 25.23 -12.27 -5.27
N LYS A 687 25.98 -12.27 -4.17
CA LYS A 687 25.74 -11.36 -3.03
C LYS A 687 25.78 -9.88 -3.44
N ALA A 688 26.71 -9.52 -4.33
CA ALA A 688 26.85 -8.16 -4.84
C ALA A 688 25.75 -7.80 -5.83
N ASP A 689 25.35 -8.74 -6.71
CA ASP A 689 24.21 -8.57 -7.61
C ASP A 689 22.91 -8.33 -6.83
N TRP A 690 22.67 -9.10 -5.76
CA TRP A 690 21.48 -8.94 -4.91
C TRP A 690 21.48 -7.65 -4.11
N GLN A 691 22.65 -7.15 -3.67
CA GLN A 691 22.74 -5.82 -3.06
C GLN A 691 22.41 -4.72 -4.10
N ALA A 692 22.98 -4.82 -5.30
CA ALA A 692 22.68 -3.90 -6.39
C ALA A 692 21.20 -3.97 -6.82
N SER A 693 20.56 -5.14 -6.70
CA SER A 693 19.12 -5.31 -6.92
C SER A 693 18.28 -4.68 -5.81
N LEU A 694 18.61 -4.88 -4.54
CA LEU A 694 17.94 -4.22 -3.41
C LEU A 694 17.91 -2.69 -3.60
N ASP A 695 19.08 -2.10 -3.89
CA ASP A 695 19.20 -0.65 -4.07
C ASP A 695 18.39 -0.17 -5.29
N ARG A 696 18.43 -0.92 -6.41
CA ARG A 696 17.70 -0.60 -7.64
C ARG A 696 16.18 -0.75 -7.48
N GLN A 697 15.71 -1.79 -6.81
CA GLN A 697 14.29 -2.01 -6.52
C GLN A 697 13.73 -0.87 -5.67
N LEU A 698 14.43 -0.47 -4.60
CA LEU A 698 13.99 0.66 -3.76
C LEU A 698 13.88 1.99 -4.52
N GLU A 699 14.74 2.22 -5.51
CA GLU A 699 14.63 3.37 -6.41
C GLU A 699 13.47 3.25 -7.41
N PHE A 700 13.15 2.03 -7.85
CA PHE A 700 12.05 1.75 -8.77
C PHE A 700 10.68 2.06 -8.14
N TYR A 701 10.46 1.66 -6.88
CA TYR A 701 9.25 2.06 -6.14
C TYR A 701 9.13 3.59 -6.01
N GLN A 702 10.21 4.28 -5.68
CA GLN A 702 10.22 5.75 -5.56
C GLN A 702 9.93 6.43 -6.90
N TRP A 703 10.51 5.91 -7.98
CA TRP A 703 10.31 6.42 -9.32
C TRP A 703 8.87 6.20 -9.84
N LEU A 704 8.24 5.07 -9.48
CA LEU A 704 6.87 4.74 -9.92
C LEU A 704 5.78 5.27 -8.98
N GLN A 705 6.11 5.81 -7.81
CA GLN A 705 5.10 6.30 -6.89
C GLN A 705 4.39 7.55 -7.44
N SER A 706 3.07 7.44 -7.60
CA SER A 706 2.20 8.49 -8.17
C SER A 706 2.11 9.72 -7.28
N ALA A 707 1.52 10.80 -7.80
CA ALA A 707 1.16 11.97 -7.00
C ALA A 707 0.25 11.59 -5.83
N ASP A 708 -0.71 10.68 -6.06
CA ASP A 708 -1.74 10.27 -5.11
C ASP A 708 -1.21 9.30 -4.04
N GLY A 709 -0.33 8.35 -4.40
CA GLY A 709 0.37 7.46 -3.45
C GLY A 709 0.62 6.02 -3.90
N ALA A 710 -0.19 5.51 -4.83
CA ALA A 710 -0.03 4.19 -5.45
C ALA A 710 1.25 4.07 -6.31
N ILE A 711 1.65 2.84 -6.66
CA ILE A 711 2.83 2.56 -7.49
C ILE A 711 2.40 2.19 -8.91
N ALA A 712 2.90 2.92 -9.91
CA ALA A 712 2.63 2.66 -11.32
C ALA A 712 3.35 1.39 -11.84
N GLY A 713 3.00 0.95 -13.06
CA GLY A 713 3.27 -0.42 -13.53
C GLY A 713 4.75 -0.80 -13.55
N GLY A 714 5.55 -0.14 -14.39
CA GLY A 714 6.96 -0.51 -14.49
C GLY A 714 7.75 0.09 -15.64
N ALA A 715 8.70 -0.67 -16.15
CA ALA A 715 9.57 -0.25 -17.25
C ALA A 715 10.01 -1.41 -18.16
N THR A 716 10.40 -1.06 -19.38
CA THR A 716 10.94 -2.00 -20.39
C THR A 716 12.26 -1.51 -21.00
N ASN A 717 13.18 -2.44 -21.27
CA ASN A 717 14.33 -2.22 -22.16
C ASN A 717 14.04 -2.54 -23.63
N SER A 718 12.91 -3.19 -23.93
CA SER A 718 12.47 -3.56 -25.26
C SER A 718 11.10 -2.94 -25.52
N TRP A 719 11.08 -1.75 -26.12
CA TRP A 719 9.82 -1.09 -26.49
C TRP A 719 9.08 -1.93 -27.55
N ASN A 720 7.76 -2.11 -27.37
CA ASN A 720 6.92 -3.05 -28.10
C ASN A 720 7.48 -4.50 -28.13
N GLY A 721 8.36 -4.86 -27.19
CA GLY A 721 9.02 -6.18 -27.13
C GLY A 721 9.90 -6.53 -28.35
N ASN A 722 10.21 -5.55 -29.20
CA ASN A 722 11.03 -5.72 -30.41
C ASN A 722 12.20 -4.73 -30.49
N TYR A 723 12.57 -4.12 -29.37
CA TYR A 723 13.60 -3.08 -29.25
C TYR A 723 13.38 -1.87 -30.15
N SER A 724 12.14 -1.55 -30.56
CA SER A 724 11.87 -0.33 -31.31
C SER A 724 12.24 0.93 -30.53
N ALA A 725 12.37 2.07 -31.21
CA ALA A 725 12.63 3.33 -30.55
C ALA A 725 11.38 3.78 -29.77
N ARG A 726 11.51 3.94 -28.44
CA ARG A 726 10.44 4.53 -27.60
C ARG A 726 10.11 5.96 -28.07
N PRO A 727 8.87 6.45 -27.87
CA PRO A 727 8.54 7.86 -28.09
C PRO A 727 9.39 8.80 -27.22
N ALA A 728 9.81 9.94 -27.78
CA ALA A 728 10.78 10.84 -27.14
C ALA A 728 10.30 11.46 -25.80
N ASN A 729 8.99 11.51 -25.58
CA ASN A 729 8.36 11.98 -24.35
C ASN A 729 8.21 10.90 -23.26
N VAL A 730 8.55 9.64 -23.54
CA VAL A 730 8.46 8.56 -22.54
C VAL A 730 9.62 8.67 -21.54
N PRO A 731 9.34 8.83 -20.23
CA PRO A 731 10.35 8.91 -19.19
C PRO A 731 11.18 7.64 -19.08
N THR A 732 12.38 7.74 -18.52
CA THR A 732 13.25 6.58 -18.33
C THR A 732 13.74 6.37 -16.90
N PHE A 733 14.04 5.11 -16.57
CA PHE A 733 14.66 4.65 -15.33
C PHE A 733 15.93 3.87 -15.70
N TYR A 734 17.11 4.44 -15.48
CA TYR A 734 18.39 3.86 -15.90
C TYR A 734 18.41 3.40 -17.39
N GLY A 735 17.72 4.15 -18.26
CA GLY A 735 17.59 3.86 -19.69
C GLY A 735 16.34 3.05 -20.08
N LEU A 736 15.73 2.30 -19.15
CA LEU A 736 14.48 1.58 -19.40
C LEU A 736 13.33 2.57 -19.56
N ALA A 737 12.44 2.36 -20.51
CA ALA A 737 11.28 3.20 -20.80
C ALA A 737 10.11 2.89 -19.85
N TYR A 738 9.43 3.91 -19.32
CA TYR A 738 8.19 3.72 -18.54
C TYR A 738 7.10 3.03 -19.37
N VAL A 739 6.45 2.03 -18.77
CA VAL A 739 5.24 1.39 -19.29
C VAL A 739 4.19 1.29 -18.18
N GLU A 740 2.96 1.67 -18.52
CA GLU A 740 1.83 1.69 -17.58
C GLU A 740 1.32 0.28 -17.26
N ALA A 741 1.27 -0.58 -18.29
CA ALA A 741 0.90 -1.97 -18.22
C ALA A 741 2.06 -2.86 -18.71
N PRO A 742 3.03 -3.19 -17.84
CA PRO A 742 4.12 -4.10 -18.20
C PRO A 742 3.60 -5.51 -18.56
N VAL A 743 4.04 -6.02 -19.71
CA VAL A 743 3.76 -7.36 -20.27
C VAL A 743 2.34 -7.59 -20.78
N TYR A 744 1.29 -7.33 -20.00
CA TYR A 744 -0.10 -7.61 -20.42
C TYR A 744 -0.97 -6.35 -20.49
N GLU A 745 -1.75 -6.26 -21.56
CA GLU A 745 -2.68 -5.17 -21.89
C GLU A 745 -4.14 -5.63 -21.98
N ASP A 746 -4.41 -6.93 -22.19
CA ASP A 746 -5.75 -7.53 -22.04
C ASP A 746 -5.80 -8.54 -20.88
N PRO A 747 -6.17 -8.10 -19.65
CA PRO A 747 -6.36 -6.71 -19.23
C PRO A 747 -5.02 -6.04 -18.85
N PRO A 748 -4.98 -4.70 -18.67
CA PRO A 748 -3.76 -3.99 -18.26
C PRO A 748 -3.21 -4.50 -16.93
N SER A 749 -1.97 -4.99 -16.92
CA SER A 749 -1.37 -5.73 -15.79
C SER A 749 -1.40 -4.98 -14.45
N ASN A 750 -1.31 -3.64 -14.48
CA ASN A 750 -1.35 -2.79 -13.28
C ASN A 750 -2.73 -2.17 -13.00
N ARG A 751 -3.81 -2.68 -13.61
CA ARG A 751 -5.17 -2.32 -13.15
C ARG A 751 -5.44 -2.87 -11.76
N TRP A 752 -4.92 -4.05 -11.45
CA TRP A 752 -5.35 -4.85 -10.30
C TRP A 752 -4.66 -4.39 -9.01
N PHE A 753 -5.46 -4.09 -7.99
CA PHE A 753 -4.97 -3.63 -6.69
C PHE A 753 -4.11 -4.67 -5.94
N GLY A 754 -4.27 -5.97 -6.20
CA GLY A 754 -3.44 -7.03 -5.61
C GLY A 754 -1.94 -6.87 -5.84
N MET A 755 -1.54 -6.31 -7.00
CA MET A 755 -0.13 -5.97 -7.27
C MET A 755 0.43 -4.95 -6.26
N GLN A 756 -0.42 -4.04 -5.76
CA GLN A 756 -0.02 -3.05 -4.75
C GLN A 756 0.24 -3.73 -3.41
N THR A 757 -0.71 -4.56 -2.96
CA THR A 757 -0.68 -5.16 -1.61
C THR A 757 0.44 -6.19 -1.51
N TRP A 758 0.53 -7.15 -2.43
CA TRP A 758 1.59 -8.18 -2.44
C TRP A 758 3.00 -7.58 -2.47
N SER A 759 3.22 -6.57 -3.32
CA SER A 759 4.55 -5.99 -3.50
C SER A 759 4.96 -5.09 -2.33
N LEU A 760 4.02 -4.34 -1.75
CA LEU A 760 4.30 -3.46 -0.62
C LEU A 760 4.25 -4.16 0.74
N GLU A 761 3.65 -5.35 0.85
CA GLU A 761 3.83 -6.24 2.00
C GLU A 761 5.32 -6.59 2.16
N ARG A 762 5.98 -7.02 1.07
CA ARG A 762 7.43 -7.28 1.02
C ARG A 762 8.25 -6.05 1.42
N LEU A 763 7.80 -4.86 1.01
CA LEU A 763 8.44 -3.59 1.39
C LEU A 763 8.20 -3.22 2.87
N ALA A 764 7.03 -3.54 3.42
CA ALA A 764 6.68 -3.36 4.82
C ALA A 764 7.46 -4.31 5.74
N GLU A 765 7.67 -5.56 5.33
CA GLU A 765 8.58 -6.50 5.99
C GLU A 765 10.03 -5.98 6.01
N LEU A 766 10.55 -5.52 4.87
CA LEU A 766 11.89 -4.93 4.81
C LEU A 766 12.00 -3.75 5.77
N TYR A 767 11.01 -2.84 5.77
CA TYR A 767 10.96 -1.72 6.70
C TYR A 767 10.90 -2.20 8.17
N TYR A 768 10.09 -3.21 8.47
CA TYR A 768 9.98 -3.80 9.81
C TYR A 768 11.32 -4.39 10.29
N VAL A 769 11.99 -5.21 9.47
CA VAL A 769 13.25 -5.86 9.83
C VAL A 769 14.40 -4.84 9.95
N THR A 770 14.52 -3.92 9.00
CA THR A 770 15.74 -3.09 8.84
C THR A 770 15.58 -1.63 9.27
N GLY A 771 14.35 -1.11 9.32
CA GLY A 771 14.09 0.33 9.44
C GLY A 771 14.44 1.13 8.19
N ASN A 772 14.56 0.50 7.01
CA ASN A 772 14.99 1.15 5.77
C ASN A 772 14.16 2.41 5.44
N ALA A 773 14.85 3.56 5.35
CA ALA A 773 14.20 4.85 5.15
C ALA A 773 13.59 5.03 3.75
N LYS A 774 14.15 4.41 2.70
CA LYS A 774 13.56 4.41 1.34
C LYS A 774 12.23 3.66 1.34
N ALA A 775 12.19 2.48 1.97
CA ALA A 775 10.97 1.68 2.15
C ALA A 775 9.92 2.44 2.97
N LYS A 776 10.32 3.03 4.11
CA LYS A 776 9.44 3.85 4.94
C LYS A 776 8.79 4.99 4.14
N ALA A 777 9.56 5.76 3.38
CA ALA A 777 9.05 6.92 2.64
C ALA A 777 7.97 6.54 1.61
N VAL A 778 8.10 5.38 0.95
CA VAL A 778 7.08 4.86 0.02
C VAL A 778 5.81 4.47 0.79
N LEU A 779 5.95 3.71 1.89
CA LEU A 779 4.82 3.25 2.71
C LEU A 779 4.09 4.40 3.41
N ASP A 780 4.82 5.39 3.93
CA ASP A 780 4.27 6.60 4.58
C ASP A 780 3.30 7.36 3.66
N LYS A 781 3.52 7.31 2.34
CA LYS A 781 2.66 7.92 1.33
C LYS A 781 1.57 6.97 0.81
N TRP A 782 1.90 5.69 0.62
CA TRP A 782 0.96 4.70 0.11
C TRP A 782 -0.15 4.36 1.10
N VAL A 783 0.17 4.14 2.38
CA VAL A 783 -0.79 3.69 3.39
C VAL A 783 -1.95 4.69 3.59
N PRO A 784 -1.72 6.02 3.72
CA PRO A 784 -2.82 6.98 3.78
C PRO A 784 -3.70 6.99 2.52
N TRP A 785 -3.11 6.83 1.34
CA TRP A 785 -3.86 6.76 0.08
C TRP A 785 -4.74 5.50 0.02
N ALA A 786 -4.19 4.33 0.36
CA ALA A 786 -4.93 3.07 0.34
C ALA A 786 -6.08 3.07 1.36
N LEU A 787 -5.83 3.60 2.57
CA LEU A 787 -6.86 3.74 3.61
C LEU A 787 -7.95 4.73 3.19
N ALA A 788 -7.60 5.86 2.57
CA ALA A 788 -8.58 6.84 2.08
C ALA A 788 -9.46 6.31 0.93
N ASN A 789 -8.99 5.29 0.20
CA ASN A 789 -9.74 4.63 -0.87
C ASN A 789 -10.41 3.32 -0.41
N SER A 790 -10.43 3.00 0.89
CA SER A 790 -11.05 1.79 1.44
C SER A 790 -12.12 2.13 2.48
N THR A 791 -13.19 1.34 2.55
CA THR A 791 -14.08 1.29 3.73
C THR A 791 -13.76 0.04 4.52
N ILE A 792 -13.47 0.18 5.82
CA ILE A 792 -13.00 -0.93 6.66
C ILE A 792 -13.68 -0.85 8.04
N SER A 793 -14.44 -1.88 8.40
CA SER A 793 -15.03 -2.10 9.72
C SER A 793 -14.72 -3.52 10.19
N ALA A 794 -15.00 -3.87 11.45
CA ALA A 794 -14.77 -5.22 11.98
C ALA A 794 -15.75 -6.29 11.45
N THR A 795 -16.75 -5.91 10.65
CA THR A 795 -17.79 -6.82 10.13
C THR A 795 -17.94 -6.80 8.61
N ASP A 796 -17.41 -5.77 7.95
CA ASP A 796 -17.49 -5.62 6.50
C ASP A 796 -16.41 -4.65 5.99
N PHE A 797 -16.00 -4.82 4.74
CA PHE A 797 -14.99 -3.98 4.08
C PHE A 797 -15.26 -3.81 2.58
N SER A 798 -14.72 -2.76 1.98
CA SER A 798 -14.64 -2.61 0.53
C SER A 798 -13.32 -1.92 0.18
N ILE A 799 -12.47 -2.61 -0.56
CA ILE A 799 -11.12 -2.17 -0.93
C ILE A 799 -11.06 -1.93 -2.44
N PRO A 800 -10.09 -1.13 -2.94
CA PRO A 800 -9.89 -0.99 -4.38
C PRO A 800 -9.72 -2.35 -5.07
N SER A 801 -10.28 -2.50 -6.27
CA SER A 801 -10.14 -3.70 -7.10
C SER A 801 -9.43 -3.33 -8.40
N ASP A 802 -10.09 -2.55 -9.26
CA ASP A 802 -9.48 -1.97 -10.45
C ASP A 802 -9.04 -0.53 -10.23
N MET A 803 -7.98 -0.17 -10.95
CA MET A 803 -7.39 1.15 -11.04
C MET A 803 -7.15 1.53 -12.49
N ALA A 804 -7.37 2.80 -12.82
CA ALA A 804 -6.92 3.42 -14.06
C ALA A 804 -5.79 4.41 -13.78
N TRP A 805 -4.83 4.47 -14.69
CA TRP A 805 -3.64 5.31 -14.58
C TRP A 805 -3.69 6.45 -15.60
N SER A 806 -2.95 7.52 -15.35
CA SER A 806 -2.75 8.57 -16.34
C SER A 806 -1.48 9.37 -16.09
N GLY A 807 -0.93 9.93 -17.17
CA GLY A 807 0.34 10.63 -17.14
C GLY A 807 1.53 9.66 -17.01
N ALA A 808 2.65 10.17 -16.50
CA ALA A 808 3.90 9.41 -16.41
C ALA A 808 4.78 9.99 -15.29
N PRO A 809 5.71 9.19 -14.71
CA PRO A 809 6.69 9.71 -13.76
C PRO A 809 7.65 10.71 -14.43
N ALA A 810 8.47 11.41 -13.64
CA ALA A 810 9.62 12.12 -14.19
C ALA A 810 10.68 11.14 -14.71
N THR A 811 11.61 11.57 -15.56
CA THR A 811 12.81 10.73 -15.84
C THR A 811 13.65 10.63 -14.57
N TRP A 812 14.05 9.41 -14.21
CA TRP A 812 14.78 9.14 -12.97
C TRP A 812 16.14 9.83 -12.96
N ASN A 813 16.43 10.52 -11.86
CA ASN A 813 17.76 11.01 -11.55
C ASN A 813 18.06 10.62 -10.09
N PRO A 814 18.92 9.62 -9.83
CA PRO A 814 19.18 9.15 -8.47
C PRO A 814 19.85 10.21 -7.58
N SER A 815 20.52 11.21 -8.17
CA SER A 815 21.14 12.32 -7.43
C SER A 815 20.15 13.42 -7.03
N SER A 816 18.99 13.49 -7.69
CA SER A 816 17.94 14.47 -7.44
C SER A 816 16.58 13.93 -7.92
N PRO A 817 15.98 12.97 -7.20
CA PRO A 817 14.67 12.40 -7.57
C PRO A 817 13.61 13.50 -7.66
N ALA A 818 12.96 13.61 -8.82
CA ALA A 818 11.89 14.58 -9.04
C ALA A 818 10.54 14.04 -8.54
N ALA A 819 9.68 14.94 -8.05
CA ALA A 819 8.33 14.58 -7.63
C ALA A 819 7.43 14.29 -8.85
N ASN A 820 6.74 13.15 -8.83
CA ASN A 820 5.83 12.72 -9.90
C ASN A 820 4.48 13.43 -9.86
N THR A 821 4.45 14.76 -9.99
CA THR A 821 3.21 15.57 -9.90
C THR A 821 2.17 15.24 -10.97
N ASN A 822 2.60 14.65 -12.09
CA ASN A 822 1.77 14.40 -13.27
C ASN A 822 1.36 12.92 -13.42
N LEU A 823 1.90 12.01 -12.61
CA LEU A 823 1.53 10.60 -12.60
C LEU A 823 0.36 10.42 -11.63
N ARG A 824 -0.80 9.99 -12.13
CA ARG A 824 -2.05 9.89 -11.36
C ARG A 824 -2.63 8.49 -11.40
N VAL A 825 -3.37 8.14 -10.35
CA VAL A 825 -4.20 6.93 -10.29
C VAL A 825 -5.63 7.28 -9.88
N THR A 826 -6.59 6.56 -10.45
CA THR A 826 -8.00 6.62 -10.08
C THR A 826 -8.45 5.19 -9.76
N VAL A 827 -9.03 4.96 -8.59
CA VAL A 827 -9.72 3.68 -8.30
C VAL A 827 -11.02 3.66 -9.10
N THR A 828 -11.19 2.66 -9.96
CA THR A 828 -12.34 2.53 -10.87
C THR A 828 -13.37 1.52 -10.41
N SER A 829 -12.98 0.56 -9.57
CA SER A 829 -13.90 -0.38 -8.92
C SER A 829 -13.42 -0.74 -7.51
N HIS A 830 -14.34 -1.22 -6.68
CA HIS A 830 -14.09 -1.72 -5.34
C HIS A 830 -14.68 -3.13 -5.18
N GLY A 831 -14.11 -3.93 -4.29
CA GLY A 831 -14.54 -5.31 -4.07
C GLY A 831 -14.18 -5.86 -2.69
N GLN A 832 -14.49 -7.14 -2.49
CA GLN A 832 -14.24 -7.90 -1.25
C GLN A 832 -13.23 -9.05 -1.43
N ASP A 833 -12.30 -8.94 -2.39
CA ASP A 833 -11.25 -9.95 -2.62
C ASP A 833 -10.51 -10.26 -1.31
N LEU A 834 -10.71 -11.48 -0.81
CA LEU A 834 -10.25 -11.89 0.51
C LEU A 834 -8.74 -12.11 0.56
N GLY A 835 -8.13 -12.54 -0.55
CA GLY A 835 -6.68 -12.74 -0.63
C GLY A 835 -5.95 -11.40 -0.65
N VAL A 836 -6.43 -10.48 -1.49
CA VAL A 836 -5.91 -9.10 -1.54
C VAL A 836 -6.15 -8.38 -0.20
N ALA A 837 -7.28 -8.61 0.47
CA ALA A 837 -7.55 -8.08 1.80
C ALA A 837 -6.66 -8.69 2.90
N GLY A 838 -6.33 -9.98 2.82
CA GLY A 838 -5.39 -10.66 3.71
C GLY A 838 -3.97 -10.10 3.59
N SER A 839 -3.45 -9.99 2.36
CA SER A 839 -2.18 -9.33 2.04
C SER A 839 -2.17 -7.85 2.50
N TYR A 840 -3.26 -7.11 2.26
CA TYR A 840 -3.37 -5.73 2.74
C TYR A 840 -3.32 -5.64 4.27
N ALA A 841 -3.97 -6.57 4.98
CA ALA A 841 -3.89 -6.66 6.43
C ALA A 841 -2.47 -6.98 6.91
N LYS A 842 -1.73 -7.89 6.26
CA LYS A 842 -0.31 -8.17 6.58
C LYS A 842 0.58 -6.95 6.37
N LEU A 843 0.50 -6.30 5.22
CA LEU A 843 1.20 -5.04 4.91
C LEU A 843 0.97 -4.00 6.02
N LEU A 844 -0.29 -3.73 6.34
CA LEU A 844 -0.67 -2.77 7.38
C LEU A 844 -0.16 -3.20 8.76
N THR A 845 -0.15 -4.51 9.06
CA THR A 845 0.38 -5.07 10.32
C THR A 845 1.87 -4.82 10.47
N TYR A 846 2.70 -5.22 9.49
CA TYR A 846 4.15 -5.00 9.51
C TYR A 846 4.50 -3.50 9.56
N TYR A 847 3.84 -2.69 8.73
CA TYR A 847 4.03 -1.25 8.72
C TYR A 847 3.66 -0.63 10.07
N ALA A 848 2.52 -0.97 10.66
CA ALA A 848 2.07 -0.46 11.96
C ALA A 848 3.01 -0.92 13.09
N ALA A 849 3.47 -2.17 13.07
CA ALA A 849 4.35 -2.72 14.11
C ALA A 849 5.69 -1.97 14.19
N LYS A 850 6.22 -1.50 13.05
CA LYS A 850 7.45 -0.70 13.01
C LYS A 850 7.23 0.80 13.19
N SER A 851 6.15 1.36 12.64
CA SER A 851 5.88 2.81 12.66
C SER A 851 5.15 3.30 13.91
N GLY A 852 4.45 2.42 14.63
CA GLY A 852 3.50 2.79 15.67
C GLY A 852 2.18 3.37 15.13
N ASN A 853 1.91 3.26 13.82
CA ASN A 853 0.72 3.85 13.21
C ASN A 853 -0.57 3.13 13.66
N ALA A 854 -1.32 3.78 14.56
CA ALA A 854 -2.53 3.23 15.14
C ALA A 854 -3.67 3.05 14.13
N ALA A 855 -3.79 3.91 13.11
CA ALA A 855 -4.83 3.78 12.08
C ALA A 855 -4.60 2.53 11.22
N ALA A 856 -3.36 2.29 10.79
CA ALA A 856 -2.97 1.09 10.07
C ALA A 856 -3.19 -0.19 10.90
N LYS A 857 -2.83 -0.18 12.20
CA LYS A 857 -3.11 -1.31 13.11
C LYS A 857 -4.61 -1.62 13.18
N THR A 858 -5.44 -0.60 13.40
CA THR A 858 -6.90 -0.76 13.53
C THR A 858 -7.52 -1.25 12.21
N ALA A 859 -7.06 -0.73 11.07
CA ALA A 859 -7.51 -1.18 9.76
C ALA A 859 -7.12 -2.64 9.48
N ALA A 860 -5.89 -3.05 9.79
CA ALA A 860 -5.45 -4.44 9.68
C ALA A 860 -6.33 -5.39 10.52
N LYS A 861 -6.57 -5.04 11.79
CA LYS A 861 -7.43 -5.82 12.68
C LYS A 861 -8.85 -5.93 12.13
N ASN A 862 -9.44 -4.81 11.72
CA ASN A 862 -10.80 -4.75 11.22
C ASN A 862 -10.97 -5.56 9.92
N LEU A 863 -10.00 -5.52 8.99
CA LEU A 863 -9.99 -6.37 7.80
C LEU A 863 -10.04 -7.85 8.20
N LEU A 864 -9.14 -8.29 9.09
CA LEU A 864 -9.07 -9.68 9.56
C LEU A 864 -10.36 -10.12 10.29
N ASP A 865 -10.93 -9.26 11.12
CA ASP A 865 -12.22 -9.50 11.78
C ASP A 865 -13.37 -9.60 10.76
N ALA A 866 -13.42 -8.72 9.76
CA ALA A 866 -14.44 -8.73 8.72
C ALA A 866 -14.33 -9.94 7.78
N ILE A 867 -13.11 -10.32 7.37
CA ILE A 867 -12.84 -11.54 6.60
C ILE A 867 -13.34 -12.78 7.37
N TRP A 868 -13.19 -12.80 8.70
CA TRP A 868 -13.67 -13.92 9.52
C TRP A 868 -15.20 -14.07 9.48
N THR A 869 -15.96 -13.00 9.25
CA THR A 869 -17.42 -13.08 9.06
C THR A 869 -17.84 -13.79 7.77
N LYS A 870 -16.89 -13.97 6.82
CA LYS A 870 -17.07 -14.64 5.53
C LYS A 870 -16.60 -16.11 5.55
N LYS A 871 -16.43 -16.68 6.75
CA LYS A 871 -16.04 -18.09 6.96
C LYS A 871 -17.15 -19.05 6.55
N ASP A 872 -16.83 -20.08 5.79
CA ASP A 872 -17.70 -21.21 5.47
C ASP A 872 -17.11 -22.56 5.91
N SER A 873 -17.57 -23.68 5.33
CA SER A 873 -17.08 -25.03 5.62
C SER A 873 -15.68 -25.35 5.08
N LYS A 874 -15.22 -24.68 4.01
CA LYS A 874 -13.94 -24.98 3.35
C LYS A 874 -12.86 -23.94 3.61
N GLY A 875 -13.23 -22.70 3.89
CA GLY A 875 -12.29 -21.59 4.06
C GLY A 875 -13.02 -20.31 4.42
N VAL A 876 -12.55 -19.19 3.88
CA VAL A 876 -13.34 -17.95 3.75
C VAL A 876 -13.67 -17.72 2.29
N SER A 877 -14.90 -17.35 1.97
CA SER A 877 -15.32 -17.05 0.60
C SER A 877 -16.32 -15.90 0.54
N VAL A 878 -16.36 -15.20 -0.59
CA VAL A 878 -17.37 -14.19 -0.91
C VAL A 878 -17.90 -14.43 -2.32
N THR A 879 -19.15 -14.05 -2.55
CA THR A 879 -19.76 -14.19 -3.88
C THR A 879 -19.17 -13.14 -4.82
N GLU A 880 -18.46 -13.62 -5.85
CA GLU A 880 -17.93 -12.79 -6.93
C GLU A 880 -18.62 -13.12 -8.27
N THR A 881 -18.82 -12.09 -9.10
CA THR A 881 -19.51 -12.19 -10.39
C THR A 881 -18.51 -12.21 -11.53
N ARG A 882 -18.52 -13.27 -12.35
CA ARG A 882 -17.59 -13.46 -13.47
C ARG A 882 -18.22 -13.07 -14.80
N GLY A 883 -18.42 -11.76 -14.97
CA GLY A 883 -18.96 -11.18 -16.22
C GLY A 883 -17.99 -11.27 -17.41
N ASP A 884 -16.72 -11.55 -17.14
CA ASP A 884 -15.66 -11.81 -18.11
C ASP A 884 -15.75 -13.20 -18.76
N TYR A 885 -16.50 -14.14 -18.17
CA TYR A 885 -16.72 -15.46 -18.75
C TYR A 885 -17.59 -15.46 -20.02
N ASN A 886 -18.10 -14.29 -20.44
CA ASN A 886 -18.69 -14.12 -21.76
C ASN A 886 -17.67 -14.28 -22.91
N ARG A 887 -16.37 -14.32 -22.60
CA ARG A 887 -15.29 -14.57 -23.57
C ARG A 887 -15.02 -16.05 -23.82
N MET A 888 -15.60 -16.96 -23.03
CA MET A 888 -15.28 -18.40 -23.12
C MET A 888 -15.74 -19.06 -24.44
N ASP A 889 -16.67 -18.45 -25.18
CA ASP A 889 -17.03 -18.84 -26.54
C ASP A 889 -16.59 -17.83 -27.64
N ASP A 890 -15.74 -16.84 -27.31
CA ASP A 890 -15.21 -15.89 -28.29
C ASP A 890 -14.40 -16.60 -29.39
N VAL A 891 -14.92 -16.51 -30.62
CA VAL A 891 -14.20 -16.85 -31.85
C VAL A 891 -13.44 -15.62 -32.35
N TYR A 892 -12.20 -15.82 -32.81
CA TYR A 892 -11.33 -14.71 -33.24
C TYR A 892 -12.01 -13.71 -34.20
N ASN A 893 -12.07 -12.44 -33.76
CA ASN A 893 -12.60 -11.33 -34.51
C ASN A 893 -11.48 -10.41 -35.00
N ALA A 894 -11.18 -10.46 -36.30
CA ALA A 894 -10.12 -9.68 -36.93
C ALA A 894 -10.32 -8.14 -36.86
N SER A 895 -11.51 -7.64 -36.51
CA SER A 895 -11.78 -6.20 -36.36
C SER A 895 -11.44 -5.65 -34.97
N THR A 896 -11.48 -6.49 -33.93
CA THR A 896 -11.08 -6.13 -32.55
C THR A 896 -9.70 -6.68 -32.19
N GLY A 897 -9.27 -7.76 -32.83
CA GLY A 897 -8.05 -8.49 -32.50
C GLY A 897 -8.22 -9.53 -31.39
N GLN A 898 -9.44 -9.68 -30.85
CA GLN A 898 -9.77 -10.54 -29.70
C GLN A 898 -10.37 -11.89 -30.10
N GLY A 899 -10.37 -12.84 -29.17
CA GLY A 899 -10.82 -14.22 -29.33
C GLY A 899 -9.70 -15.16 -29.79
N LEU A 900 -9.90 -16.48 -29.67
CA LEU A 900 -8.85 -17.48 -29.89
C LEU A 900 -8.32 -17.47 -31.34
N TYR A 901 -7.17 -16.82 -31.58
CA TYR A 901 -6.52 -16.81 -32.88
C TYR A 901 -5.80 -18.13 -33.18
N ILE A 902 -6.03 -18.68 -34.37
CA ILE A 902 -5.24 -19.77 -34.97
C ILE A 902 -4.85 -19.35 -36.41
N PRO A 903 -3.58 -19.55 -36.85
CA PRO A 903 -3.16 -19.18 -38.19
C PRO A 903 -3.96 -19.86 -39.31
N GLN A 904 -4.23 -19.13 -40.39
CA GLN A 904 -4.97 -19.67 -41.54
C GLN A 904 -4.24 -20.86 -42.18
N GLY A 905 -4.94 -22.00 -42.30
CA GLY A 905 -4.37 -23.25 -42.81
C GLY A 905 -3.62 -24.09 -41.78
N TRP A 906 -3.39 -23.59 -40.56
CA TRP A 906 -2.88 -24.40 -39.45
C TRP A 906 -4.02 -25.26 -38.88
N THR A 907 -3.73 -26.52 -38.54
CA THR A 907 -4.67 -27.41 -37.85
C THR A 907 -3.93 -28.44 -37.01
N GLY A 908 -4.52 -28.80 -35.88
CA GLY A 908 -3.99 -29.78 -34.94
C GLY A 908 -5.06 -30.25 -33.96
N THR A 909 -4.68 -31.11 -33.01
CA THR A 909 -5.59 -31.64 -31.99
C THR A 909 -5.01 -31.56 -30.59
N MET A 910 -5.85 -31.18 -29.62
CA MET A 910 -5.60 -31.41 -28.20
C MET A 910 -5.64 -32.93 -27.89
N PRO A 911 -5.07 -33.41 -26.76
CA PRO A 911 -5.04 -34.84 -26.44
C PRO A 911 -6.42 -35.51 -26.32
N ASN A 912 -7.43 -34.77 -25.86
CA ASN A 912 -8.83 -35.24 -25.80
C ASN A 912 -9.52 -35.34 -27.19
N GLY A 913 -8.85 -34.94 -28.27
CA GLY A 913 -9.38 -34.92 -29.63
C GLY A 913 -10.02 -33.60 -30.07
N ASP A 914 -10.03 -32.55 -29.23
CA ASP A 914 -10.54 -31.24 -29.64
C ASP A 914 -9.70 -30.67 -30.79
N VAL A 915 -10.38 -30.23 -31.85
CA VAL A 915 -9.74 -29.71 -33.06
C VAL A 915 -9.35 -28.26 -32.88
N ILE A 916 -8.05 -27.99 -32.91
CA ILE A 916 -7.48 -26.65 -32.93
C ILE A 916 -7.38 -26.19 -34.39
N ALA A 917 -8.14 -25.17 -34.77
CA ALA A 917 -8.24 -24.65 -36.14
C ALA A 917 -8.80 -23.20 -36.14
N PRO A 918 -8.67 -22.44 -37.24
CA PRO A 918 -9.32 -21.14 -37.37
C PRO A 918 -10.84 -21.22 -37.19
N GLY A 919 -11.41 -20.27 -36.45
CA GLY A 919 -12.85 -20.25 -36.15
C GLY A 919 -13.25 -21.01 -34.87
N LYS A 920 -12.27 -21.46 -34.08
CA LYS A 920 -12.45 -22.07 -32.76
C LYS A 920 -12.44 -21.02 -31.64
N SER A 921 -13.07 -21.32 -30.52
CA SER A 921 -13.08 -20.52 -29.28
C SER A 921 -12.32 -21.23 -28.13
N PHE A 922 -12.20 -20.56 -26.98
CA PHE A 922 -11.59 -21.10 -25.76
C PHE A 922 -12.17 -22.47 -25.34
N LEU A 923 -13.51 -22.57 -25.24
CA LEU A 923 -14.22 -23.81 -24.89
C LEU A 923 -14.15 -24.90 -25.97
N ASP A 924 -13.90 -24.52 -27.21
CA ASP A 924 -13.84 -25.44 -28.35
C ASP A 924 -12.54 -26.26 -28.38
N ILE A 925 -11.48 -25.80 -27.67
CA ILE A 925 -10.23 -26.52 -27.43
C ILE A 925 -10.05 -26.96 -25.96
N ARG A 926 -11.11 -26.82 -25.15
CA ARG A 926 -11.18 -27.19 -23.73
C ARG A 926 -12.52 -27.87 -23.41
N SER A 927 -12.96 -28.79 -24.28
CA SER A 927 -14.31 -29.37 -24.21
C SER A 927 -14.57 -30.17 -22.93
N PHE A 928 -13.52 -30.54 -22.18
CA PHE A 928 -13.63 -31.10 -20.83
C PHE A 928 -14.45 -30.22 -19.89
N TYR A 929 -14.44 -28.89 -20.09
CA TYR A 929 -15.26 -27.96 -19.31
C TYR A 929 -16.76 -28.26 -19.38
N LYS A 930 -17.25 -28.89 -20.45
CA LYS A 930 -18.67 -29.26 -20.59
C LYS A 930 -19.11 -30.35 -19.59
N ASN A 931 -18.16 -30.99 -18.91
CA ASN A 931 -18.38 -31.95 -17.84
C ASN A 931 -18.18 -31.35 -16.43
N ASP A 932 -17.81 -30.07 -16.33
CA ASP A 932 -17.60 -29.39 -15.05
C ASP A 932 -18.94 -29.23 -14.30
N PRO A 933 -19.00 -29.48 -12.97
CA PRO A 933 -20.23 -29.33 -12.19
C PRO A 933 -20.89 -27.94 -12.27
N ASP A 934 -20.10 -26.89 -12.48
CA ASP A 934 -20.54 -25.50 -12.58
C ASP A 934 -20.74 -25.01 -14.03
N TYR A 935 -20.40 -25.82 -15.05
CA TYR A 935 -20.64 -25.49 -16.46
C TYR A 935 -22.09 -25.08 -16.77
N PRO A 936 -23.16 -25.65 -16.15
CA PRO A 936 -24.52 -25.17 -16.38
C PRO A 936 -24.74 -23.68 -16.03
N LYS A 937 -23.94 -23.10 -15.14
CA LYS A 937 -23.96 -21.64 -14.86
C LYS A 937 -23.37 -20.85 -16.02
N LEU A 938 -22.24 -21.33 -16.56
CA LEU A 938 -21.56 -20.74 -17.71
C LEU A 938 -22.43 -20.84 -18.97
N GLU A 939 -22.95 -22.02 -19.27
CA GLU A 939 -23.84 -22.25 -20.41
C GLU A 939 -25.10 -21.38 -20.34
N ALA A 940 -25.70 -21.20 -19.15
CA ALA A 940 -26.81 -20.28 -18.99
C ALA A 940 -26.43 -18.81 -19.29
N TYR A 941 -25.20 -18.39 -18.96
CA TYR A 941 -24.72 -17.05 -19.26
C TYR A 941 -24.46 -16.84 -20.75
N LEU A 942 -23.74 -17.76 -21.40
CA LEU A 942 -23.44 -17.71 -22.84
C LEU A 942 -24.73 -17.73 -23.69
N ASN A 943 -25.79 -18.40 -23.22
CA ASN A 943 -27.12 -18.35 -23.82
C ASN A 943 -27.92 -17.05 -23.51
N GLY A 944 -27.26 -15.98 -23.06
CA GLY A 944 -27.87 -14.66 -22.81
C GLY A 944 -28.47 -14.47 -21.41
N GLY A 945 -28.12 -15.31 -20.45
CA GLY A 945 -28.49 -15.17 -19.04
C GLY A 945 -27.72 -14.07 -18.30
N PRO A 946 -27.90 -13.95 -16.97
CA PRO A 946 -27.06 -13.09 -16.14
C PRO A 946 -25.65 -13.69 -15.99
N ALA A 947 -24.67 -12.82 -15.71
CA ALA A 947 -23.30 -13.26 -15.43
C ALA A 947 -23.26 -14.23 -14.22
N PRO A 948 -22.47 -15.32 -14.29
CA PRO A 948 -22.42 -16.33 -13.27
C PRO A 948 -21.73 -15.82 -12.00
N THR A 949 -22.08 -16.43 -10.86
CA THR A 949 -21.50 -16.09 -9.56
C THR A 949 -20.89 -17.32 -8.89
N PHE A 950 -19.79 -17.09 -8.18
CA PHE A 950 -18.97 -18.14 -7.57
C PHE A 950 -18.50 -17.70 -6.18
N ASN A 951 -18.17 -18.70 -5.35
CA ASN A 951 -17.53 -18.51 -4.05
C ASN A 951 -16.20 -19.30 -4.08
N TYR A 952 -15.14 -18.68 -4.61
CA TYR A 952 -13.88 -19.40 -4.86
C TYR A 952 -13.01 -19.53 -3.62
N HIS A 953 -12.33 -20.67 -3.55
CA HIS A 953 -11.32 -20.99 -2.55
C HIS A 953 -9.94 -21.08 -3.20
N ARG A 954 -9.48 -19.97 -3.79
CA ARG A 954 -8.11 -19.84 -4.33
C ARG A 954 -7.11 -20.14 -3.22
N PHE A 955 -6.22 -21.10 -3.42
CA PHE A 955 -5.30 -21.61 -2.42
C PHE A 955 -4.44 -20.48 -1.82
N TRP A 956 -3.85 -19.64 -2.69
CA TRP A 956 -3.05 -18.50 -2.27
C TRP A 956 -3.84 -17.52 -1.37
N ALA A 957 -5.11 -17.26 -1.69
CA ALA A 957 -5.94 -16.31 -0.96
C ALA A 957 -6.27 -16.82 0.46
N GLN A 958 -6.54 -18.12 0.61
CA GLN A 958 -6.77 -18.74 1.92
C GLN A 958 -5.50 -18.69 2.78
N VAL A 959 -4.32 -18.88 2.16
CA VAL A 959 -3.04 -18.72 2.85
C VAL A 959 -2.77 -17.27 3.23
N ASP A 960 -3.00 -16.29 2.34
CA ASP A 960 -2.81 -14.85 2.65
C ASP A 960 -3.66 -14.43 3.85
N VAL A 961 -4.91 -14.91 3.93
CA VAL A 961 -5.79 -14.70 5.08
C VAL A 961 -5.30 -15.42 6.34
N ALA A 962 -4.94 -16.71 6.23
CA ALA A 962 -4.47 -17.49 7.37
C ALA A 962 -3.20 -16.86 7.98
N THR A 963 -2.18 -16.61 7.15
CA THR A 963 -0.92 -15.97 7.55
C THR A 963 -1.17 -14.57 8.14
N GLY A 964 -2.14 -13.81 7.61
CA GLY A 964 -2.57 -12.54 8.21
C GLY A 964 -3.04 -12.64 9.66
N TYR A 965 -3.77 -13.69 10.04
CA TYR A 965 -4.13 -13.93 11.45
C TYR A 965 -2.90 -14.26 12.33
N ALA A 966 -1.98 -15.08 11.81
CA ALA A 966 -0.76 -15.45 12.52
C ALA A 966 0.16 -14.23 12.73
N ASP A 967 0.42 -13.45 11.68
CA ASP A 967 1.21 -12.22 11.71
C ASP A 967 0.63 -11.18 12.67
N PHE A 968 -0.68 -10.93 12.62
CA PHE A 968 -1.32 -9.97 13.52
C PHE A 968 -1.23 -10.40 14.99
N ALA A 969 -1.48 -11.67 15.31
CA ALA A 969 -1.35 -12.18 16.67
C ALA A 969 0.11 -12.14 17.16
N ARG A 970 1.08 -12.47 16.30
CA ARG A 970 2.52 -12.46 16.62
C ARG A 970 3.05 -11.05 16.87
N LEU A 971 2.62 -10.07 16.09
CA LEU A 971 3.06 -8.67 16.18
C LEU A 971 2.25 -7.82 17.18
N PHE A 972 0.98 -8.19 17.42
CA PHE A 972 0.07 -7.52 18.34
C PHE A 972 -0.70 -8.51 19.24
N PRO A 973 -0.02 -9.24 20.17
CA PRO A 973 -0.63 -10.30 20.98
C PRO A 973 -1.69 -9.85 22.00
N ASN A 974 -1.90 -8.54 22.16
CA ASN A 974 -2.96 -7.94 22.98
C ASN A 974 -3.92 -7.08 22.12
N GLY A 975 -3.97 -7.33 20.80
CA GLY A 975 -4.45 -6.41 19.76
C GLY A 975 -5.87 -6.61 19.29
#